data_AF-A0AAU4HDJ3-F1
#
_entry.id   AF-A0AAU4HDJ3-F1
#
_cell.length_a   1.000
_cell.length_b   1.000
_cell.length_c   1.000
_cell.angle_alpha   90.00
_cell.angle_beta   90.00
_cell.angle_gamma   90.00
#
_symmetry.space_group_name_H-M   'P 1'
#
loop_
_entity.id
_entity.type
_entity.pdbx_description
1 polymer ?
#
loop_
_entity_poly.entity_id
_entity_poly.type
_entity_poly.pdbx_seq_one_letter_code
_entity_poly.pdbx_strand_id
1 'polypeptide(L)'
;MSSLMEAVRAGRTAEAVGLLDGLTDAERRSFLPELKELRKELRKAPWEEPSRRAYPALHAAGAACETGAAAVATWIAAADMRWSRSSPALLIHILGDRDTAWLADVTHRLAGRPASADVPYELMAGLVRLSGCPVPTTDAYVRGWVEHISHLRQLGNTLLDRLRMDPHLAELVHAVFETEDIGSPLEWSSTEGPNSWVDALAQLTAEGVLDRRRTVDACVVRLLRGGTTLDNRVFLRVLKALALTREEERERIADWLALASDAVSVVASHAQSVLGSLVLDGELTPRRLAEMSDAVLFRPEKKLVRAQLVLLGKVLARDASAADEVLPALAQAFGHEDADVQERALKLVERHLKKVGSPKVRGELAAAADQLIPALRTRAVETLGAAPATAASMVYEEMLPPVPAPVRLAPAPESAVELAEELGVLLATEGDVTVFERALDGLVRHAHRDRDVLLEALGPVVARRWWAGDAPGHVQRPDDHFSRSHHSFGSGSYGLDLLLATLLDKVRTVTLHEGVQRGRRGQECGHSALTRAFDARLWEVAYRLRAEPLPFLLSTPSWSTGLLEPDELVARLDAYRRLGARVSEADFAQALLRVRREDRGAATVAAERAEALGTAEGTRLARWLTSENPTLPLSRRRTAGVRVVVELGELLDLQEDFPAEFRALGKPVTAYGDRWYCYHWTQEMQRHWLAILPERRELVAARLVRDVSAAALDDTRGAASVLPLLAESEGVAGQATHLCLAYGLGARHPEDRLAAVDALLVLAARGQLDVDRLGADLGELVRSGAVKPSRLAESVRTGAATGANATIWGILRHTLAALLADLDGDAKPAHARGLGDLLAVAAECAERSGARGELPYLAQTAARSGSSRLVTQARRLRSALVAEVAA
;
A
#
# COMPACT_ATOMS: atom_id res chain seq x y z
N MET A 1 -30.94 34.94 27.71
CA MET A 1 -29.63 34.67 27.08
C MET A 1 -28.93 36.00 26.92
N SER A 2 -27.65 36.11 27.27
CA SER A 2 -26.89 37.33 26.99
C SER A 2 -26.76 37.55 25.47
N SER A 3 -26.68 38.80 25.02
CA SER A 3 -26.50 39.15 23.60
C SER A 3 -25.29 38.45 22.96
N LEU A 4 -24.24 38.23 23.77
CA LEU A 4 -23.07 37.44 23.40
C LEU A 4 -23.43 36.00 23.03
N MET A 5 -24.24 35.31 23.84
CA MET A 5 -24.62 33.92 23.60
C MET A 5 -25.50 33.75 22.36
N GLU A 6 -26.33 34.75 22.05
CA GLU A 6 -27.11 34.78 20.79
C GLU A 6 -26.18 34.91 19.57
N ALA A 7 -25.21 35.82 19.63
CA ALA A 7 -24.22 36.00 18.57
C ALA A 7 -23.36 34.74 18.38
N VAL A 8 -22.90 34.12 19.49
CA VAL A 8 -22.11 32.88 19.45
C VAL A 8 -22.92 31.72 18.87
N ARG A 9 -24.16 31.47 19.32
CA ARG A 9 -25.01 30.39 18.77
C ARG A 9 -25.33 30.60 17.29
N ALA A 10 -25.47 31.84 16.86
CA ALA A 10 -25.72 32.18 15.45
C ALA A 10 -24.45 32.10 14.56
N GLY A 11 -23.27 31.88 15.14
CA GLY A 11 -21.99 31.90 14.42
C GLY A 11 -21.56 33.28 13.93
N ARG A 12 -22.09 34.35 14.52
CA ARG A 12 -21.78 35.74 14.16
C ARG A 12 -20.50 36.18 14.90
N THR A 13 -19.36 35.64 14.47
CA THR A 13 -18.06 35.80 15.13
C THR A 13 -17.67 37.27 15.34
N ALA A 14 -17.86 38.14 14.34
CA ALA A 14 -17.50 39.56 14.44
C ALA A 14 -18.36 40.31 15.49
N GLU A 15 -19.65 40.00 15.57
CA GLU A 15 -20.57 40.57 16.56
C GLU A 15 -20.24 40.07 17.97
N ALA A 16 -19.96 38.77 18.13
CA ALA A 16 -19.56 38.19 19.41
C ALA A 16 -18.27 38.82 19.95
N VAL A 17 -17.30 39.08 19.09
CA VAL A 17 -16.04 39.73 19.47
C VAL A 17 -16.25 41.22 19.76
N GLY A 18 -17.03 41.93 18.95
CA GLY A 18 -17.36 43.34 19.19
C GLY A 18 -18.10 43.58 20.51
N LEU A 19 -18.91 42.61 20.97
CA LEU A 19 -19.57 42.66 22.28
C LEU A 19 -18.61 42.45 23.47
N LEU A 20 -17.43 41.89 23.23
CA LEU A 20 -16.38 41.69 24.24
C LEU A 20 -15.31 42.79 24.21
N ASP A 21 -15.34 43.64 23.19
CA ASP A 21 -14.42 44.76 23.03
C ASP A 21 -14.71 45.83 24.09
N GLY A 22 -13.66 46.45 24.64
CA GLY A 22 -13.76 47.45 25.71
C GLY A 22 -14.17 46.95 27.11
N LEU A 23 -14.53 45.67 27.29
CA LEU A 23 -14.85 45.09 28.60
C LEU A 23 -13.61 44.79 29.44
N THR A 24 -13.73 44.90 30.76
CA THR A 24 -12.70 44.50 31.73
C THR A 24 -12.58 42.97 31.83
N ASP A 25 -11.46 42.48 32.36
CA ASP A 25 -11.24 41.05 32.56
C ASP A 25 -12.26 40.38 33.48
N ALA A 26 -12.73 41.09 34.50
CA ALA A 26 -13.77 40.59 35.39
C ALA A 26 -15.10 40.43 34.65
N GLU A 27 -15.45 41.38 33.79
CA GLU A 27 -16.67 41.34 32.97
C GLU A 27 -16.57 40.24 31.91
N ARG A 28 -15.45 40.13 31.18
CA ARG A 28 -15.23 39.05 30.21
C ARG A 28 -15.30 37.67 30.87
N ARG A 29 -14.71 37.52 32.05
CA ARG A 29 -14.74 36.27 32.82
C ARG A 29 -16.13 35.89 33.31
N SER A 30 -17.06 36.84 33.48
CA SER A 30 -18.43 36.54 33.89
C SER A 30 -19.21 35.71 32.86
N PHE A 31 -18.84 35.78 31.57
CA PHE A 31 -19.48 35.02 30.49
C PHE A 31 -18.94 33.58 30.33
N LEU A 32 -17.82 33.23 30.97
CA LEU A 32 -17.18 31.92 30.83
C LEU A 32 -18.05 30.72 31.22
N PRO A 33 -18.82 30.76 32.33
CA PRO A 33 -19.71 29.65 32.68
C PRO A 33 -20.72 29.36 31.57
N GLU A 34 -21.32 30.38 30.97
CA GLU A 34 -22.28 30.23 29.86
C GLU A 34 -21.61 29.65 28.61
N LEU A 35 -20.40 30.11 28.27
CA LEU A 35 -19.62 29.59 27.14
C LEU A 35 -19.18 28.13 27.36
N LYS A 36 -18.83 27.75 28.60
CA LYS A 36 -18.45 26.37 28.97
C LYS A 36 -19.64 25.42 28.89
N GLU A 37 -20.82 25.85 29.34
CA GLU A 37 -22.04 25.07 29.19
C GLU A 37 -22.45 24.94 27.72
N LEU A 38 -22.35 26.00 26.92
CA LEU A 38 -22.56 25.89 25.47
C LEU A 38 -21.56 24.95 24.83
N ARG A 39 -20.27 25.04 25.18
CA ARG A 39 -19.27 24.09 24.68
C ARG A 39 -19.61 22.65 25.03
N LYS A 40 -20.08 22.39 26.25
CA LYS A 40 -20.53 21.07 26.71
C LYS A 40 -21.78 20.60 25.96
N GLU A 41 -22.69 21.51 25.61
CA GLU A 41 -23.85 21.27 24.75
C GLU A 41 -23.39 20.87 23.34
N LEU A 42 -22.57 21.70 22.68
CA LEU A 42 -22.10 21.48 21.30
C LEU A 42 -21.22 20.23 21.16
N ARG A 43 -20.50 19.82 22.22
CA ARG A 43 -19.71 18.58 22.25
C ARG A 43 -20.55 17.31 22.15
N LYS A 44 -21.83 17.35 22.53
CA LYS A 44 -22.71 16.19 22.44
C LYS A 44 -23.00 15.81 20.98
N ALA A 45 -22.96 16.80 20.09
CA ALA A 45 -23.22 16.63 18.67
C ALA A 45 -22.35 17.59 17.82
N PRO A 46 -21.02 17.35 17.75
CA PRO A 46 -20.06 18.32 17.22
C PRO A 46 -20.16 18.53 15.70
N TRP A 47 -20.82 17.61 14.99
CA TRP A 47 -20.94 17.62 13.53
C TRP A 47 -22.26 18.23 13.03
N GLU A 48 -23.19 18.59 13.92
CA GLU A 48 -24.43 19.27 13.57
C GLU A 48 -24.16 20.72 13.12
N GLU A 49 -24.99 21.28 12.26
CA GLU A 49 -24.79 22.64 11.75
C GLU A 49 -24.84 23.73 12.81
N PRO A 50 -25.75 23.71 13.83
CA PRO A 50 -25.72 24.71 14.88
C PRO A 50 -24.38 24.68 15.63
N SER A 51 -23.84 23.48 15.89
CA SER A 51 -22.52 23.30 16.49
C SER A 51 -21.42 23.83 15.58
N ARG A 52 -21.34 23.40 14.32
CA ARG A 52 -20.33 23.85 13.35
C ARG A 52 -20.37 25.36 13.08
N ARG A 53 -21.57 25.94 13.07
CA ARG A 53 -21.80 27.38 12.91
C ARG A 53 -21.36 28.16 14.14
N ALA A 54 -21.65 27.65 15.35
CA ALA A 54 -21.31 28.30 16.59
C ALA A 54 -19.84 28.14 17.00
N TYR A 55 -19.17 27.04 16.62
CA TYR A 55 -17.81 26.71 17.04
C TYR A 55 -16.79 27.82 16.76
N PRO A 56 -16.72 28.46 15.57
CA PRO A 56 -15.78 29.57 15.35
C PRO A 56 -16.02 30.73 16.31
N ALA A 57 -17.27 31.16 16.49
CA ALA A 57 -17.63 32.26 17.39
C ALA A 57 -17.37 31.90 18.86
N LEU A 58 -17.67 30.66 19.27
CA LEU A 58 -17.39 30.13 20.60
C LEU A 58 -15.88 30.02 20.86
N HIS A 59 -15.11 29.62 19.85
CA HIS A 59 -13.66 29.53 19.91
C HIS A 59 -13.05 30.92 20.17
N ALA A 60 -13.50 31.95 19.44
CA ALA A 60 -13.06 33.34 19.62
C ALA A 60 -13.50 33.93 20.97
N ALA A 61 -14.80 33.82 21.31
CA ALA A 61 -15.35 34.38 22.54
C ALA A 61 -14.73 33.72 23.78
N GLY A 62 -14.55 32.39 23.78
CA GLY A 62 -13.90 31.70 24.89
C GLY A 62 -12.42 32.07 25.04
N ALA A 63 -11.69 32.27 23.93
CA ALA A 63 -10.31 32.75 23.99
C ALA A 63 -10.22 34.18 24.56
N ALA A 64 -11.18 35.05 24.25
CA ALA A 64 -11.27 36.41 24.79
C ALA A 64 -11.59 36.44 26.30
N CYS A 65 -12.46 35.53 26.75
CA CYS A 65 -12.99 35.49 28.12
C CYS A 65 -12.10 34.77 29.13
N GLU A 66 -11.24 33.84 28.70
CA GLU A 66 -10.26 33.19 29.57
C GLU A 66 -9.12 34.17 29.94
N THR A 67 -8.92 34.40 31.24
CA THR A 67 -7.92 35.37 31.74
C THR A 67 -6.57 34.72 32.08
N GLY A 68 -6.52 33.39 32.25
CA GLY A 68 -5.31 32.65 32.57
C GLY A 68 -4.64 32.08 31.32
N ALA A 69 -3.33 32.26 31.17
CA ALA A 69 -2.59 31.79 30.00
C ALA A 69 -2.74 30.27 29.76
N ALA A 70 -2.69 29.46 30.84
CA ALA A 70 -2.93 28.02 30.77
C ALA A 70 -4.35 27.65 30.29
N ALA A 71 -5.35 28.42 30.73
CA ALA A 71 -6.74 28.19 30.38
C ALA A 71 -7.01 28.55 28.91
N VAL A 72 -6.49 29.69 28.44
CA VAL A 72 -6.56 30.11 27.03
C VAL A 72 -5.89 29.09 26.12
N ALA A 73 -4.65 28.69 26.43
CA ALA A 73 -3.95 27.71 25.60
C ALA A 73 -4.69 26.36 25.54
N THR A 74 -5.30 25.94 26.65
CA THR A 74 -6.15 24.72 26.70
C THR A 74 -7.44 24.88 25.93
N TRP A 75 -8.04 26.08 25.92
CA TRP A 75 -9.24 26.38 25.16
C TRP A 75 -8.97 26.35 23.66
N ILE A 76 -7.93 27.08 23.23
CA ILE A 76 -7.57 27.23 21.82
C ILE A 76 -7.18 25.89 21.18
N ALA A 77 -6.35 25.11 21.87
CA ALA A 77 -5.79 23.86 21.36
C ALA A 77 -6.67 22.63 21.62
N ALA A 78 -7.93 22.82 21.99
CA ALA A 78 -8.77 21.69 22.35
C ALA A 78 -9.24 20.88 21.13
N ALA A 79 -9.26 19.56 21.27
CA ALA A 79 -9.59 18.63 20.19
C ALA A 79 -10.97 18.88 19.57
N ASP A 80 -11.97 19.27 20.37
CA ASP A 80 -13.32 19.60 19.89
C ASP A 80 -13.37 20.86 19.03
N MET A 81 -12.40 21.76 19.18
CA MET A 81 -12.33 23.01 18.42
C MET A 81 -11.61 22.85 17.09
N ARG A 82 -10.82 21.77 16.90
CA ARG A 82 -9.88 21.60 15.76
C ARG A 82 -10.52 21.76 14.38
N TRP A 83 -11.74 21.28 14.19
CA TRP A 83 -12.37 21.16 12.87
C TRP A 83 -13.19 22.40 12.46
N SER A 84 -13.38 23.39 13.34
CA SER A 84 -14.19 24.59 13.08
C SER A 84 -13.71 25.78 13.92
N ARG A 85 -12.48 26.23 13.65
CA ARG A 85 -11.78 27.29 14.41
C ARG A 85 -12.07 28.68 13.89
N SER A 86 -11.88 29.67 14.76
CA SER A 86 -11.74 31.06 14.33
C SER A 86 -10.43 31.28 13.57
N SER A 87 -10.38 32.34 12.76
CA SER A 87 -9.17 32.68 12.00
C SER A 87 -8.03 33.07 12.94
N PRO A 88 -6.76 32.71 12.63
CA PRO A 88 -5.60 33.11 13.43
C PRO A 88 -5.49 34.61 13.62
N ALA A 89 -5.76 35.39 12.56
CA ALA A 89 -5.72 36.86 12.60
C ALA A 89 -6.68 37.44 13.63
N LEU A 90 -7.89 36.87 13.75
CA LEU A 90 -8.87 37.31 14.74
C LEU A 90 -8.42 36.98 16.16
N LEU A 91 -7.88 35.79 16.39
CA LEU A 91 -7.38 35.40 17.72
C LEU A 91 -6.17 36.26 18.14
N ILE A 92 -5.27 36.59 17.20
CA ILE A 92 -4.16 37.52 17.45
C ILE A 92 -4.71 38.90 17.85
N HIS A 93 -5.72 39.40 17.14
CA HIS A 93 -6.34 40.69 17.44
C HIS A 93 -6.98 40.69 18.84
N ILE A 94 -7.78 39.68 19.17
CA ILE A 94 -8.46 39.55 20.46
C ILE A 94 -7.47 39.46 21.63
N LEU A 95 -6.39 38.72 21.44
CA LEU A 95 -5.38 38.52 22.48
C LEU A 95 -4.37 39.67 22.54
N GLY A 96 -4.32 40.54 21.53
CA GLY A 96 -3.23 41.50 21.33
C GLY A 96 -3.09 42.57 22.40
N ASP A 97 -4.16 42.89 23.12
CA ASP A 97 -4.15 43.91 24.20
C ASP A 97 -3.66 43.35 25.55
N ARG A 98 -3.27 42.07 25.59
CA ARG A 98 -2.79 41.40 26.81
C ARG A 98 -1.32 41.75 27.09
N ASP A 99 -0.94 41.65 28.37
CA ASP A 99 0.46 41.83 28.80
C ASP A 99 1.42 40.89 28.06
N THR A 100 2.62 41.38 27.74
CA THR A 100 3.58 40.65 26.91
C THR A 100 4.10 39.38 27.58
N ALA A 101 4.27 39.36 28.91
CA ALA A 101 4.68 38.16 29.64
C ALA A 101 3.58 37.11 29.64
N TRP A 102 2.32 37.53 29.68
CA TRP A 102 1.16 36.64 29.54
C TRP A 102 1.07 36.03 28.14
N LEU A 103 1.28 36.84 27.09
CA LEU A 103 1.30 36.38 25.71
C LEU A 103 2.44 35.38 25.46
N ALA A 104 3.61 35.60 26.07
CA ALA A 104 4.73 34.66 26.03
C ALA A 104 4.34 33.30 26.65
N ASP A 105 3.69 33.28 27.82
CA ASP A 105 3.25 32.02 28.46
C ASP A 105 2.21 31.28 27.60
N VAL A 106 1.23 31.98 27.01
CA VAL A 106 0.28 31.36 26.06
C VAL A 106 1.01 30.76 24.86
N THR A 107 1.96 31.49 24.29
CA THR A 107 2.74 31.06 23.12
C THR A 107 3.49 29.77 23.41
N HIS A 108 4.27 29.71 24.50
CA HIS A 108 5.02 28.51 24.88
C HIS A 108 4.10 27.32 25.16
N ARG A 109 2.92 27.54 25.77
CA ARG A 109 1.96 26.47 26.02
C ARG A 109 1.27 25.95 24.77
N LEU A 110 0.99 26.81 23.79
CA LEU A 110 0.44 26.41 22.50
C LEU A 110 1.49 25.63 21.70
N ALA A 111 2.72 26.14 21.65
CA ALA A 111 3.83 25.48 20.99
C ALA A 111 4.19 24.13 21.66
N GLY A 112 4.03 24.00 22.98
CA GLY A 112 4.25 22.76 23.72
C GLY A 112 3.15 21.70 23.55
N ARG A 113 2.11 21.95 22.74
CA ARG A 113 1.11 20.92 22.39
C ARG A 113 1.68 19.94 21.37
N PRO A 114 1.19 18.69 21.33
CA PRO A 114 1.56 17.76 20.27
C PRO A 114 1.14 18.33 18.90
N ALA A 115 1.89 18.04 17.84
CA ALA A 115 1.56 18.50 16.49
C ALA A 115 0.15 18.07 16.03
N SER A 116 -0.38 16.97 16.56
CA SER A 116 -1.76 16.52 16.32
C SER A 116 -2.86 17.46 16.84
N ALA A 117 -2.52 18.38 17.75
CA ALA A 117 -3.40 19.47 18.17
C ALA A 117 -3.58 20.53 17.06
N ASP A 118 -2.71 20.50 16.04
CA ASP A 118 -2.87 21.19 14.77
C ASP A 118 -2.95 22.72 14.90
N VAL A 119 -2.38 23.29 15.98
CA VAL A 119 -2.47 24.73 16.26
C VAL A 119 -1.86 25.52 15.09
N PRO A 120 -2.57 26.52 14.52
CA PRO A 120 -2.07 27.24 13.34
C PRO A 120 -0.75 27.97 13.63
N TYR A 121 0.23 27.81 12.75
CA TYR A 121 1.52 28.48 12.86
C TYR A 121 1.38 30.01 12.90
N GLU A 122 0.48 30.58 12.09
CA GLU A 122 0.28 32.02 12.01
C GLU A 122 -0.14 32.62 13.36
N LEU A 123 -0.94 31.87 14.14
CA LEU A 123 -1.34 32.28 15.49
C LEU A 123 -0.11 32.31 16.40
N MET A 124 0.65 31.22 16.47
CA MET A 124 1.83 31.14 17.33
C MET A 124 2.87 32.20 16.96
N ALA A 125 3.19 32.34 15.67
CA ALA A 125 4.13 33.35 15.17
C ALA A 125 3.62 34.79 15.40
N GLY A 126 2.32 35.02 15.31
CA GLY A 126 1.70 36.31 15.67
C GLY A 126 1.88 36.66 17.15
N LEU A 127 1.68 35.69 18.04
CA LEU A 127 1.86 35.87 19.47
C LEU A 127 3.35 36.01 19.87
N VAL A 128 4.27 35.34 19.18
CA VAL A 128 5.72 35.59 19.31
C VAL A 128 6.03 37.06 18.98
N ARG A 129 5.51 37.58 17.86
CA ARG A 129 5.75 38.98 17.45
C ARG A 129 5.19 40.00 18.46
N LEU A 130 4.03 39.72 19.04
CA LEU A 130 3.39 40.63 20.02
C LEU A 130 4.05 40.54 21.40
N SER A 131 4.47 39.35 21.83
CA SER A 131 5.10 39.17 23.15
C SER A 131 6.58 39.50 23.17
N GLY A 132 7.28 39.39 22.03
CA GLY A 132 8.73 39.50 21.96
C GLY A 132 9.48 38.35 22.64
N CYS A 133 8.81 37.22 22.90
CA CYS A 133 9.44 36.06 23.54
C CYS A 133 10.43 35.35 22.60
N PRO A 134 11.38 34.55 23.14
CA PRO A 134 12.17 33.63 22.32
C PRO A 134 11.26 32.72 21.48
N VAL A 135 11.68 32.45 20.25
CA VAL A 135 10.87 31.62 19.33
C VAL A 135 10.81 30.19 19.87
N PRO A 136 9.63 29.54 19.91
CA PRO A 136 9.56 28.14 20.31
C PRO A 136 10.24 27.21 19.30
N THR A 137 10.99 26.23 19.79
CA THR A 137 11.66 25.19 19.00
C THR A 137 10.99 23.81 19.14
N THR A 138 9.73 23.78 19.57
CA THR A 138 8.95 22.55 19.72
C THR A 138 8.51 21.98 18.37
N ASP A 139 8.27 20.66 18.30
CA ASP A 139 7.85 19.96 17.07
C ASP A 139 6.64 20.64 16.37
N ALA A 140 5.59 20.99 17.12
CA ALA A 140 4.41 21.65 16.55
C ALA A 140 4.73 23.02 15.92
N TYR A 141 5.63 23.80 16.53
CA TYR A 141 6.01 25.11 16.00
C TYR A 141 6.89 24.98 14.76
N VAL A 142 7.90 24.11 14.82
CA VAL A 142 8.86 23.88 13.73
C VAL A 142 8.18 23.28 12.51
N ARG A 143 7.30 22.29 12.69
CA ARG A 143 6.52 21.70 11.61
C ARG A 143 5.59 22.71 10.95
N GLY A 144 4.85 23.47 11.77
CA GLY A 144 3.99 24.54 11.28
C GLY A 144 4.76 25.61 10.51
N TRP A 145 5.97 25.97 10.95
CA TRP A 145 6.86 26.89 10.23
C TRP A 145 7.29 26.35 8.86
N VAL A 146 7.78 25.11 8.82
CA VAL A 146 8.22 24.46 7.57
C VAL A 146 7.07 24.38 6.57
N GLU A 147 5.88 23.97 7.00
CA GLU A 147 4.68 23.91 6.16
C GLU A 147 4.28 25.30 5.67
N HIS A 148 4.16 26.27 6.58
CA HIS A 148 3.78 27.64 6.25
C HIS A 148 4.71 28.26 5.20
N ILE A 149 6.02 28.24 5.44
CA ILE A 149 6.99 28.82 4.50
C ILE A 149 7.06 28.04 3.19
N SER A 150 6.73 26.75 3.17
CA SER A 150 6.66 25.93 1.95
C SER A 150 5.39 26.15 1.13
N HIS A 151 4.27 26.53 1.77
CA HIS A 151 2.97 26.75 1.12
C HIS A 151 2.80 28.15 0.51
N LEU A 152 3.59 29.14 0.94
CA LEU A 152 3.57 30.51 0.41
C LEU A 152 4.09 30.67 -1.05
N ARG A 153 4.09 29.61 -1.87
CA ARG A 153 4.61 29.59 -3.26
C ARG A 153 3.90 30.58 -4.20
N GLN A 154 2.71 31.04 -3.84
CA GLN A 154 1.91 31.98 -4.65
C GLN A 154 2.35 33.45 -4.54
N LEU A 155 3.33 33.78 -3.68
CA LEU A 155 3.82 35.14 -3.47
C LEU A 155 4.95 35.58 -4.42
N GLY A 156 5.36 34.75 -5.38
CA GLY A 156 6.36 35.12 -6.41
C GLY A 156 7.84 35.09 -5.98
N ASN A 157 8.14 35.06 -4.67
CA ASN A 157 9.50 34.96 -4.13
C ASN A 157 9.95 33.49 -3.94
N THR A 158 11.26 33.24 -4.00
CA THR A 158 11.80 31.88 -3.81
C THR A 158 11.74 31.43 -2.33
N LEU A 159 11.88 30.13 -2.06
CA LEU A 159 12.02 29.62 -0.68
C LEU A 159 13.24 30.23 0.01
N LEU A 160 14.37 30.30 -0.70
CA LEU A 160 15.59 30.92 -0.20
C LEU A 160 15.38 32.37 0.24
N ASP A 161 14.70 33.18 -0.59
CA ASP A 161 14.42 34.58 -0.25
C ASP A 161 13.54 34.71 0.99
N ARG A 162 12.55 33.82 1.14
CA ARG A 162 11.67 33.80 2.31
C ARG A 162 12.41 33.40 3.58
N LEU A 163 13.31 32.42 3.49
CA LEU A 163 14.17 32.02 4.62
C LEU A 163 15.10 33.16 5.04
N ARG A 164 15.69 33.90 4.09
CA ARG A 164 16.54 35.06 4.40
C ARG A 164 15.80 36.18 5.15
N MET A 165 14.51 36.32 4.89
CA MET A 165 13.69 37.35 5.55
C MET A 165 13.24 36.93 6.96
N ASP A 166 13.45 35.68 7.36
CA ASP A 166 13.03 35.19 8.68
C ASP A 166 14.07 35.57 9.76
N PRO A 167 13.71 36.41 10.74
CA PRO A 167 14.63 36.84 11.79
C PRO A 167 15.04 35.69 12.74
N HIS A 168 14.30 34.58 12.74
CA HIS A 168 14.53 33.42 13.59
C HIS A 168 15.12 32.21 12.84
N LEU A 169 15.59 32.43 11.60
CA LEU A 169 16.08 31.40 10.70
C LEU A 169 17.05 30.41 11.37
N ALA A 170 18.12 30.90 12.01
CA ALA A 170 19.17 30.05 12.55
C ALA A 170 18.67 29.11 13.66
N GLU A 171 17.79 29.61 14.54
CA GLU A 171 17.22 28.84 15.65
C GLU A 171 16.22 27.79 15.15
N LEU A 172 15.34 28.17 14.22
CA LEU A 172 14.35 27.26 13.64
C LEU A 172 14.98 26.18 12.76
N VAL A 173 15.98 26.52 11.94
CA VAL A 173 16.72 25.53 11.14
C VAL A 173 17.40 24.51 12.04
N HIS A 174 17.99 24.94 13.16
CA HIS A 174 18.59 24.00 14.10
C HIS A 174 17.55 23.03 14.68
N ALA A 175 16.38 23.55 15.04
CA ALA A 175 15.27 22.73 15.52
C ALA A 175 14.72 21.77 14.45
N VAL A 176 14.81 22.08 13.15
CA VAL A 176 14.49 21.13 12.07
C VAL A 176 15.36 19.87 12.14
N PHE A 177 16.65 20.02 12.45
CA PHE A 177 17.55 18.86 12.60
C PHE A 177 17.29 18.07 13.89
N GLU A 178 16.57 18.62 14.87
CA GLU A 178 16.21 17.92 16.09
C GLU A 178 14.83 17.27 16.04
N THR A 179 13.97 17.74 15.13
CA THR A 179 12.57 17.31 15.00
C THR A 179 12.45 15.97 14.29
N GLU A 180 11.66 15.05 14.87
CA GLU A 180 11.37 13.74 14.28
C GLU A 180 10.30 13.85 13.17
N ASP A 181 10.40 12.98 12.16
CA ASP A 181 9.44 12.85 11.04
C ASP A 181 9.12 14.17 10.30
N ILE A 182 10.12 15.04 10.13
CA ILE A 182 9.99 16.32 9.43
C ILE A 182 10.31 16.22 7.92
N GLY A 183 10.76 15.05 7.44
CA GLY A 183 11.20 14.86 6.06
C GLY A 183 10.08 14.98 5.02
N SER A 184 8.86 14.61 5.37
CA SER A 184 7.71 14.75 4.46
C SER A 184 7.47 16.23 4.07
N PRO A 185 7.21 17.17 5.01
CA PRO A 185 7.08 18.59 4.67
C PRO A 185 8.24 19.17 3.83
N LEU A 186 9.47 18.71 4.05
CA LEU A 186 10.65 19.16 3.31
C LEU A 186 10.68 18.61 1.87
N GLU A 187 10.23 17.38 1.62
CA GLU A 187 10.22 16.76 0.27
C GLU A 187 9.11 17.32 -0.64
N TRP A 188 7.97 17.78 -0.10
CA TRP A 188 6.89 18.36 -0.91
C TRP A 188 7.27 19.71 -1.57
N SER A 189 8.43 20.29 -1.25
CA SER A 189 9.03 21.41 -1.97
C SER A 189 9.66 20.96 -3.30
N SER A 190 9.91 21.86 -4.26
CA SER A 190 10.46 21.46 -5.58
C SER A 190 11.76 20.68 -5.40
N THR A 191 11.94 19.58 -6.15
CA THR A 191 13.08 18.69 -5.96
C THR A 191 14.44 19.34 -6.23
N GLU A 192 14.52 20.42 -7.00
CA GLU A 192 15.76 21.15 -7.33
C GLU A 192 15.48 22.67 -7.47
N GLY A 193 16.50 23.50 -7.20
CA GLY A 193 16.48 24.95 -7.46
C GLY A 193 16.21 25.80 -6.21
N PRO A 194 16.05 27.14 -6.34
CA PRO A 194 15.95 28.06 -5.19
C PRO A 194 14.66 27.89 -4.35
N ASN A 195 13.76 27.00 -4.78
CA ASN A 195 12.56 26.58 -4.06
C ASN A 195 12.72 25.23 -3.33
N SER A 196 13.91 24.61 -3.39
CA SER A 196 14.29 23.39 -2.70
C SER A 196 14.84 23.72 -1.32
N TRP A 197 14.33 23.06 -0.27
CA TRP A 197 14.90 23.16 1.08
C TRP A 197 16.38 22.75 1.12
N VAL A 198 16.76 21.74 0.35
CA VAL A 198 18.14 21.24 0.30
C VAL A 198 19.09 22.32 -0.19
N ASP A 199 18.75 22.95 -1.32
CA ASP A 199 19.62 23.93 -1.96
C ASP A 199 19.64 25.24 -1.15
N ALA A 200 18.49 25.63 -0.58
CA ALA A 200 18.41 26.82 0.27
C ALA A 200 19.27 26.69 1.54
N LEU A 201 19.20 25.55 2.26
CA LEU A 201 20.03 25.32 3.45
C LEU A 201 21.53 25.30 3.11
N ALA A 202 21.90 24.66 2.01
CA ALA A 202 23.29 24.64 1.55
C ALA A 202 23.80 26.04 1.19
N GLN A 203 22.99 26.82 0.45
CA GLN A 203 23.35 28.17 0.05
C GLN A 203 23.45 29.13 1.25
N LEU A 204 22.50 29.08 2.19
CA LEU A 204 22.53 29.90 3.42
C LEU A 204 23.75 29.55 4.30
N THR A 205 24.17 28.29 4.30
CA THR A 205 25.38 27.84 5.00
C THR A 205 26.65 28.32 4.30
N ALA A 206 26.69 28.27 2.96
CA ALA A 206 27.82 28.77 2.17
C ALA A 206 27.98 30.30 2.26
N GLU A 207 26.86 31.03 2.36
CA GLU A 207 26.82 32.49 2.53
C GLU A 207 27.18 32.94 3.96
N GLY A 208 27.32 32.00 4.91
CA GLY A 208 27.63 32.29 6.31
C GLY A 208 26.44 32.79 7.13
N VAL A 209 25.22 32.74 6.58
CA VAL A 209 23.98 33.06 7.32
C VAL A 209 23.70 31.98 8.36
N LEU A 210 23.99 30.72 8.03
CA LEU A 210 24.00 29.59 8.97
C LEU A 210 25.44 29.22 9.32
N ASP A 211 25.71 28.94 10.60
CA ASP A 211 27.03 28.46 11.03
C ASP A 211 27.34 27.09 10.40
N ARG A 212 28.42 27.01 9.62
CA ARG A 212 28.76 25.80 8.85
C ARG A 212 29.01 24.60 9.75
N ARG A 213 29.83 24.76 10.80
CA ARG A 213 30.20 23.65 11.68
C ARG A 213 28.96 23.09 12.38
N ARG A 214 28.13 23.96 12.97
CA ARG A 214 26.89 23.59 13.65
C ARG A 214 25.88 22.94 12.70
N THR A 215 25.78 23.41 11.47
CA THR A 215 24.85 22.83 10.46
C THR A 215 25.29 21.44 10.03
N VAL A 216 26.58 21.24 9.77
CA VAL A 216 27.15 19.92 9.44
C VAL A 216 26.97 18.96 10.61
N ASP A 217 27.32 19.38 11.83
CA ASP A 217 27.17 18.55 13.04
C ASP A 217 25.72 18.14 13.28
N ALA A 218 24.78 19.08 13.19
CA ALA A 218 23.35 18.81 13.34
C ALA A 218 22.83 17.84 12.26
N CYS A 219 23.28 17.98 11.02
CA CYS A 219 22.90 17.09 9.93
C CYS A 219 23.42 15.66 10.13
N VAL A 220 24.66 15.49 10.60
CA VAL A 220 25.26 14.16 10.87
C VAL A 220 24.58 13.52 12.07
N VAL A 221 24.39 14.26 13.17
CA VAL A 221 23.65 13.77 14.35
C VAL A 221 22.22 13.35 13.98
N ARG A 222 21.54 14.09 13.11
CA ARG A 222 20.20 13.73 12.62
C ARG A 222 20.20 12.40 11.88
N LEU A 223 21.19 12.15 11.02
CA LEU A 223 21.34 10.88 10.29
C LEU A 223 21.70 9.72 11.22
N LEU A 224 22.54 9.95 12.24
CA LEU A 224 22.90 8.95 13.26
C LEU A 224 21.70 8.56 14.13
N ARG A 225 20.81 9.51 14.44
CA ARG A 225 19.57 9.24 15.19
C ARG A 225 18.60 8.32 14.43
N GLY A 226 18.73 8.21 13.11
CA GLY A 226 17.83 7.42 12.25
C GLY A 226 16.48 8.10 12.02
N GLY A 227 15.46 7.33 11.64
CA GLY A 227 14.11 7.84 11.34
C GLY A 227 13.51 7.16 10.10
N THR A 228 12.44 7.74 9.55
CA THR A 228 11.84 7.20 8.31
C THR A 228 12.83 7.21 7.14
N THR A 229 12.62 6.33 6.16
CA THR A 229 13.43 6.31 4.92
C THR A 229 13.41 7.67 4.20
N LEU A 230 12.28 8.37 4.29
CA LEU A 230 12.09 9.68 3.69
C LEU A 230 12.96 10.74 4.38
N ASP A 231 12.91 10.83 5.71
CA ASP A 231 13.74 11.74 6.50
C ASP A 231 15.23 11.56 6.19
N ASN A 232 15.71 10.32 6.27
CA ASN A 232 17.11 9.99 5.98
C ASN A 232 17.53 10.42 4.57
N ARG A 233 16.65 10.26 3.58
CA ARG A 233 16.93 10.67 2.19
C ARG A 233 17.05 12.19 2.07
N VAL A 234 16.18 12.96 2.73
CA VAL A 234 16.21 14.43 2.69
C VAL A 234 17.49 14.96 3.35
N PHE A 235 17.80 14.53 4.57
CA PHE A 235 18.99 15.01 5.28
C PHE A 235 20.30 14.55 4.62
N LEU A 236 20.33 13.37 3.99
CA LEU A 236 21.48 12.95 3.20
C LEU A 236 21.72 13.88 2.00
N ARG A 237 20.65 14.40 1.38
CA ARG A 237 20.78 15.37 0.29
C ARG A 237 21.31 16.70 0.79
N VAL A 238 20.85 17.17 1.95
CA VAL A 238 21.40 18.37 2.62
C VAL A 238 22.90 18.18 2.87
N LEU A 239 23.31 17.09 3.50
CA LEU A 239 24.71 16.78 3.77
C LEU A 239 25.58 16.80 2.50
N LYS A 240 25.09 16.19 1.41
CA LYS A 240 25.79 16.20 0.12
C LYS A 240 25.89 17.60 -0.49
N ALA A 241 24.84 18.42 -0.36
CA ALA A 241 24.82 19.78 -0.87
C ALA A 241 25.75 20.72 -0.08
N LEU A 242 26.01 20.43 1.20
CA LEU A 242 26.98 21.18 2.02
C LEU A 242 28.44 21.00 1.55
N ALA A 243 28.71 19.99 0.73
CA ALA A 243 30.02 19.68 0.15
C ALA A 243 31.14 19.74 1.21
N LEU A 244 31.16 18.75 2.11
CA LEU A 244 32.14 18.69 3.20
C LEU A 244 33.57 18.72 2.65
N THR A 245 34.44 19.44 3.36
CA THR A 245 35.87 19.47 3.06
C THR A 245 36.54 18.19 3.55
N ARG A 246 37.75 17.93 3.06
CA ARG A 246 38.50 16.73 3.45
C ARG A 246 38.81 16.67 4.95
N GLU A 247 39.02 17.83 5.56
CA GLU A 247 39.26 17.94 7.00
C GLU A 247 37.99 17.64 7.79
N GLU A 248 36.84 18.18 7.35
CA GLU A 248 35.54 17.91 7.97
C GLU A 248 35.15 16.43 7.90
N GLU A 249 35.47 15.75 6.80
CA GLU A 249 35.29 14.30 6.64
C GLU A 249 36.17 13.51 7.63
N ARG A 250 37.44 13.91 7.79
CA ARG A 250 38.41 13.23 8.66
C ARG A 250 38.07 13.37 10.15
N GLU A 251 37.60 14.54 10.58
CA GLU A 251 37.17 14.76 11.97
C GLU A 251 36.01 13.83 12.38
N ARG A 252 35.24 13.33 11.41
CA ARG A 252 34.00 12.55 11.62
C ARG A 252 34.13 11.07 11.28
N ILE A 253 35.36 10.51 11.27
CA ILE A 253 35.59 9.08 10.98
C ILE A 253 34.70 8.17 11.84
N ALA A 254 34.57 8.47 13.13
CA ALA A 254 33.73 7.67 14.05
C ALA A 254 32.25 7.69 13.63
N ASP A 255 31.73 8.86 13.26
CA ASP A 255 30.34 9.03 12.80
C ASP A 255 30.09 8.28 11.48
N TRP A 256 31.03 8.36 10.54
CA TRP A 256 30.92 7.62 9.28
C TRP A 256 30.94 6.10 9.49
N LEU A 257 31.72 5.59 10.45
CA LEU A 257 31.73 4.18 10.79
C LEU A 257 30.36 3.72 11.32
N ALA A 258 29.78 4.49 12.25
CA ALA A 258 28.44 4.21 12.77
C ALA A 258 27.37 4.27 11.65
N LEU A 259 27.42 5.28 10.78
CA LEU A 259 26.50 5.40 9.66
C LEU A 259 26.66 4.27 8.62
N ALA A 260 27.87 3.80 8.37
CA ALA A 260 28.11 2.67 7.47
C ALA A 260 27.58 1.35 8.05
N SER A 261 27.61 1.19 9.38
CA SER A 261 27.11 0.02 10.10
C SER A 261 25.58 -0.03 10.14
N ASP A 262 24.94 1.03 10.62
CA ASP A 262 23.57 0.92 11.13
C ASP A 262 22.54 1.77 10.36
N ALA A 263 22.99 2.71 9.53
CA ALA A 263 22.06 3.58 8.81
C ALA A 263 21.33 2.86 7.66
N VAL A 264 20.28 3.49 7.14
CA VAL A 264 19.58 3.01 5.94
C VAL A 264 20.53 2.94 4.73
N SER A 265 20.26 2.02 3.80
CA SER A 265 21.15 1.67 2.67
C SER A 265 21.78 2.87 1.93
N VAL A 266 21.00 3.92 1.65
CA VAL A 266 21.50 5.10 0.92
C VAL A 266 22.48 5.95 1.73
N VAL A 267 22.29 6.03 3.05
CA VAL A 267 23.18 6.76 3.98
C VAL A 267 24.43 5.94 4.23
N ALA A 268 24.28 4.64 4.51
CA ALA A 268 25.40 3.72 4.65
C ALA A 268 26.31 3.72 3.41
N SER A 269 25.72 3.77 2.21
CA SER A 269 26.48 3.85 0.95
C SER A 269 27.27 5.14 0.80
N HIS A 270 26.75 6.27 1.29
CA HIS A 270 27.48 7.52 1.28
C HIS A 270 28.64 7.49 2.28
N ALA A 271 28.38 7.05 3.52
CA ALA A 271 29.39 6.92 4.56
C ALA A 271 30.53 5.98 4.14
N GLN A 272 30.20 4.82 3.56
CA GLN A 272 31.18 3.89 2.99
C GLN A 272 32.04 4.55 1.90
N SER A 273 31.44 5.38 1.04
CA SER A 273 32.17 6.08 -0.01
C SER A 273 33.17 7.10 0.56
N VAL A 274 32.77 7.86 1.60
CA VAL A 274 33.64 8.84 2.27
C VAL A 274 34.81 8.13 2.96
N LEU A 275 34.51 7.09 3.76
CA LEU A 275 35.51 6.25 4.42
C LEU A 275 36.44 5.57 3.40
N GLY A 276 35.90 5.05 2.31
CA GLY A 276 36.68 4.41 1.25
C GLY A 276 37.69 5.37 0.62
N SER A 277 37.30 6.62 0.39
CA SER A 277 38.25 7.66 -0.05
C SER A 277 39.32 7.92 1.02
N LEU A 278 38.96 8.04 2.31
CA LEU A 278 39.93 8.26 3.41
C LEU A 278 40.94 7.12 3.54
N VAL A 279 40.49 5.88 3.38
CA VAL A 279 41.36 4.69 3.35
C VAL A 279 42.35 4.77 2.18
N LEU A 280 41.89 5.16 1.00
CA LEU A 280 42.76 5.26 -0.18
C LEU A 280 43.78 6.40 -0.08
N ASP A 281 43.49 7.46 0.67
CA ASP A 281 44.45 8.54 0.95
C ASP A 281 45.46 8.16 2.04
N GLY A 282 45.24 7.05 2.76
CA GLY A 282 46.11 6.56 3.84
C GLY A 282 45.78 7.13 5.22
N GLU A 283 44.60 7.72 5.38
CA GLU A 283 44.15 8.37 6.63
C GLU A 283 43.52 7.37 7.63
N LEU A 284 43.29 6.11 7.23
CA LEU A 284 42.78 5.04 8.11
C LEU A 284 43.77 3.88 8.23
N THR A 285 43.89 3.34 9.45
CA THR A 285 44.73 2.15 9.72
C THR A 285 44.06 0.85 9.23
N PRO A 286 44.83 -0.21 8.93
CA PRO A 286 44.27 -1.51 8.53
C PRO A 286 43.28 -2.09 9.55
N ARG A 287 43.52 -1.91 10.84
CA ARG A 287 42.59 -2.26 11.92
C ARG A 287 41.24 -1.54 11.82
N ARG A 288 41.21 -0.22 11.58
CA ARG A 288 39.96 0.53 11.41
C ARG A 288 39.22 0.13 10.12
N LEU A 289 39.97 -0.24 9.08
CA LEU A 289 39.40 -0.82 7.86
C LEU A 289 38.77 -2.20 8.10
N ALA A 290 39.38 -3.03 8.95
CA ALA A 290 38.82 -4.31 9.35
C ALA A 290 37.51 -4.11 10.14
N GLU A 291 37.49 -3.23 11.14
CA GLU A 291 36.30 -2.87 11.92
C GLU A 291 35.15 -2.37 11.03
N MET A 292 35.45 -1.48 10.07
CA MET A 292 34.48 -1.04 9.06
C MET A 292 33.96 -2.20 8.21
N SER A 293 34.86 -3.10 7.82
CA SER A 293 34.53 -4.21 6.92
C SER A 293 33.65 -5.25 7.60
N ASP A 294 33.89 -5.54 8.89
CA ASP A 294 33.02 -6.42 9.67
C ASP A 294 31.58 -5.90 9.61
N ALA A 295 31.36 -4.64 9.98
CA ALA A 295 30.03 -4.04 9.96
C ALA A 295 29.37 -4.04 8.56
N VAL A 296 30.11 -3.66 7.51
CA VAL A 296 29.55 -3.51 6.16
C VAL A 296 29.30 -4.85 5.46
N LEU A 297 30.13 -5.87 5.69
CA LEU A 297 30.01 -7.17 5.03
C LEU A 297 28.86 -8.03 5.57
N PHE A 298 28.42 -7.79 6.81
CA PHE A 298 27.22 -8.41 7.38
C PHE A 298 25.91 -7.86 6.80
N ARG A 299 25.96 -6.73 6.08
CA ARG A 299 24.74 -6.11 5.57
C ARG A 299 24.17 -6.86 4.36
N PRO A 300 22.84 -6.91 4.18
CA PRO A 300 22.21 -7.63 3.07
C PRO A 300 22.39 -6.93 1.70
N GLU A 301 22.80 -5.65 1.66
CA GLU A 301 22.83 -4.91 0.40
C GLU A 301 24.07 -5.22 -0.47
N LYS A 302 23.87 -6.07 -1.48
CA LYS A 302 24.91 -6.55 -2.43
C LYS A 302 25.82 -5.48 -3.01
N LYS A 303 25.33 -4.26 -3.23
CA LYS A 303 26.14 -3.15 -3.77
C LYS A 303 27.19 -2.66 -2.77
N LEU A 304 26.80 -2.49 -1.51
CA LEU A 304 27.70 -2.08 -0.42
C LEU A 304 28.79 -3.13 -0.21
N VAL A 305 28.39 -4.38 -0.08
CA VAL A 305 29.29 -5.52 0.13
C VAL A 305 30.29 -5.64 -1.02
N ARG A 306 29.83 -5.54 -2.27
CA ARG A 306 30.74 -5.55 -3.44
C ARG A 306 31.69 -4.37 -3.45
N ALA A 307 31.23 -3.17 -3.09
CA ALA A 307 32.12 -1.99 -2.99
C ALA A 307 33.18 -2.20 -1.90
N GLN A 308 32.81 -2.82 -0.78
CA GLN A 308 33.73 -3.14 0.32
C GLN A 308 34.80 -4.12 -0.13
N LEU A 309 34.42 -5.24 -0.78
CA LEU A 309 35.38 -6.21 -1.31
C LEU A 309 36.34 -5.58 -2.33
N VAL A 310 35.87 -4.64 -3.15
CA VAL A 310 36.73 -3.88 -4.08
C VAL A 310 37.71 -2.97 -3.34
N LEU A 311 37.25 -2.26 -2.30
CA LEU A 311 38.10 -1.43 -1.45
C LEU A 311 39.19 -2.26 -0.77
N LEU A 312 38.82 -3.37 -0.14
CA LEU A 312 39.76 -4.31 0.49
C LEU A 312 40.79 -4.83 -0.50
N GLY A 313 40.36 -5.21 -1.71
CA GLY A 313 41.27 -5.66 -2.76
C GLY A 313 42.26 -4.58 -3.22
N LYS A 314 41.84 -3.31 -3.28
CA LYS A 314 42.75 -2.20 -3.59
C LYS A 314 43.78 -1.97 -2.49
N VAL A 315 43.37 -2.04 -1.23
CA VAL A 315 44.27 -1.87 -0.07
C VAL A 315 45.29 -3.01 -0.01
N LEU A 316 44.84 -4.27 -0.11
CA LEU A 316 45.72 -5.45 -0.09
C LEU A 316 46.69 -5.52 -1.28
N ALA A 317 46.35 -4.87 -2.40
CA ALA A 317 47.25 -4.72 -3.54
C ALA A 317 48.34 -3.66 -3.29
N ARG A 318 48.01 -2.57 -2.58
CA ARG A 318 48.94 -1.48 -2.23
C ARG A 318 49.83 -1.82 -1.05
N ASP A 319 49.27 -2.43 -0.01
CA ASP A 319 49.97 -2.83 1.20
C ASP A 319 49.64 -4.30 1.52
N ALA A 320 50.63 -5.15 1.26
CA ALA A 320 50.54 -6.58 1.52
C ALA A 320 50.60 -6.94 3.02
N SER A 321 51.15 -6.05 3.86
CA SER A 321 51.33 -6.31 5.29
C SER A 321 50.02 -6.25 6.08
N ALA A 322 49.00 -5.58 5.54
CA ALA A 322 47.64 -5.53 6.09
C ALA A 322 46.87 -6.86 6.01
N ALA A 323 47.41 -7.89 5.35
CA ALA A 323 46.70 -9.15 5.10
C ALA A 323 46.26 -9.88 6.39
N ASP A 324 47.10 -9.89 7.43
CA ASP A 324 46.77 -10.56 8.69
C ASP A 324 45.62 -9.87 9.45
N GLU A 325 45.42 -8.56 9.27
CA GLU A 325 44.35 -7.79 9.94
C GLU A 325 43.05 -7.76 9.11
N VAL A 326 43.13 -7.75 7.78
CA VAL A 326 41.99 -7.50 6.89
C VAL A 326 41.30 -8.78 6.40
N LEU A 327 42.04 -9.87 6.19
CA LEU A 327 41.48 -11.10 5.64
C LEU A 327 40.45 -11.79 6.56
N PRO A 328 40.58 -11.81 7.90
CA PRO A 328 39.53 -12.32 8.78
C PRO A 328 38.19 -11.60 8.59
N ALA A 329 38.22 -10.27 8.52
CA ALA A 329 37.01 -9.47 8.30
C ALA A 329 36.39 -9.75 6.92
N LEU A 330 37.23 -9.89 5.90
CA LEU A 330 36.78 -10.26 4.54
C LEU A 330 36.04 -11.61 4.51
N ALA A 331 36.52 -12.60 5.27
CA ALA A 331 35.95 -13.94 5.29
C ALA A 331 34.50 -14.00 5.83
N GLN A 332 34.04 -12.99 6.57
CA GLN A 332 32.63 -12.86 6.95
C GLN A 332 31.69 -12.85 5.73
N ALA A 333 32.17 -12.39 4.56
CA ALA A 333 31.39 -12.42 3.32
C ALA A 333 31.12 -13.84 2.79
N PHE A 334 31.73 -14.90 3.35
CA PHE A 334 31.43 -16.28 3.00
C PHE A 334 30.01 -16.70 3.39
N GLY A 335 29.42 -16.11 4.43
CA GLY A 335 28.04 -16.35 4.86
C GLY A 335 26.97 -15.55 4.11
N HIS A 336 27.34 -14.75 3.11
CA HIS A 336 26.37 -13.93 2.39
C HIS A 336 25.45 -14.77 1.48
N GLU A 337 24.16 -14.45 1.41
CA GLU A 337 23.16 -15.13 0.55
C GLU A 337 23.45 -15.13 -0.97
N ASP A 338 24.40 -14.32 -1.47
CA ASP A 338 24.67 -14.19 -2.91
C ASP A 338 25.95 -14.96 -3.27
N ALA A 339 25.80 -16.01 -4.08
CA ALA A 339 26.91 -16.86 -4.51
C ALA A 339 28.06 -16.09 -5.19
N ASP A 340 27.79 -15.00 -5.93
CA ASP A 340 28.87 -14.22 -6.56
C ASP A 340 29.65 -13.39 -5.53
N VAL A 341 29.01 -12.97 -4.42
CA VAL A 341 29.70 -12.29 -3.32
C VAL A 341 30.64 -13.27 -2.64
N GLN A 342 30.15 -14.47 -2.32
CA GLN A 342 30.96 -15.55 -1.75
C GLN A 342 32.16 -15.90 -2.67
N GLU A 343 31.92 -16.06 -3.98
CA GLU A 343 32.99 -16.40 -4.93
C GLU A 343 34.05 -15.29 -5.03
N ARG A 344 33.64 -14.02 -5.04
CA ARG A 344 34.57 -12.88 -5.08
C ARG A 344 35.38 -12.77 -3.81
N ALA A 345 34.75 -12.97 -2.66
CA ALA A 345 35.44 -13.02 -1.37
C ALA A 345 36.49 -14.15 -1.39
N LEU A 346 36.10 -15.37 -1.78
CA LEU A 346 37.01 -16.52 -1.81
C LEU A 346 38.20 -16.28 -2.74
N LYS A 347 37.97 -15.78 -3.96
CA LYS A 347 39.04 -15.42 -4.90
C LYS A 347 40.01 -14.38 -4.33
N LEU A 348 39.51 -13.43 -3.54
CA LEU A 348 40.35 -12.38 -2.96
C LEU A 348 41.18 -12.93 -1.79
N VAL A 349 40.62 -13.80 -0.95
CA VAL A 349 41.36 -14.54 0.08
C VAL A 349 42.45 -15.40 -0.56
N GLU A 350 42.12 -16.24 -1.54
CA GLU A 350 43.07 -17.14 -2.22
C GLU A 350 44.28 -16.38 -2.81
N ARG A 351 44.04 -15.20 -3.39
CA ARG A 351 45.10 -14.37 -3.98
C ARG A 351 46.11 -13.86 -2.95
N HIS A 352 45.67 -13.58 -1.72
CA HIS A 352 46.50 -12.96 -0.68
C HIS A 352 46.87 -13.94 0.46
N LEU A 353 46.37 -15.19 0.42
CA LEU A 353 46.60 -16.22 1.44
C LEU A 353 48.07 -16.50 1.74
N LYS A 354 48.93 -16.48 0.70
CA LYS A 354 50.38 -16.70 0.84
C LYS A 354 51.10 -15.62 1.64
N LYS A 355 50.45 -14.46 1.85
CA LYS A 355 50.98 -13.30 2.55
C LYS A 355 50.56 -13.23 4.03
N VAL A 356 49.69 -14.14 4.47
CA VAL A 356 49.28 -14.28 5.87
C VAL A 356 50.41 -14.92 6.66
N GLY A 357 50.96 -14.23 7.65
CA GLY A 357 52.03 -14.74 8.50
C GLY A 357 51.52 -15.59 9.67
N SER A 358 50.28 -15.33 10.12
CA SER A 358 49.69 -15.94 11.31
C SER A 358 49.01 -17.29 11.04
N PRO A 359 49.42 -18.39 11.71
CA PRO A 359 48.72 -19.68 11.61
C PRO A 359 47.30 -19.64 12.18
N LYS A 360 47.05 -18.75 13.16
CA LYS A 360 45.72 -18.53 13.74
C LYS A 360 44.74 -17.97 12.68
N VAL A 361 45.17 -16.97 11.92
CA VAL A 361 44.36 -16.37 10.85
C VAL A 361 44.03 -17.38 9.77
N ARG A 362 44.99 -18.25 9.39
CA ARG A 362 44.71 -19.33 8.42
C ARG A 362 43.65 -20.32 8.92
N GLY A 363 43.67 -20.65 10.22
CA GLY A 363 42.64 -21.48 10.84
C GLY A 363 41.25 -20.83 10.84
N GLU A 364 41.19 -19.53 11.14
CA GLU A 364 39.93 -18.75 11.09
C GLU A 364 39.35 -18.71 9.66
N LEU A 365 40.20 -18.50 8.63
CA LEU A 365 39.78 -18.53 7.23
C LEU A 365 39.27 -19.90 6.77
N ALA A 366 39.90 -20.99 7.23
CA ALA A 366 39.48 -22.35 6.93
C ALA A 366 38.14 -22.70 7.59
N ALA A 367 37.91 -22.26 8.83
CA ALA A 367 36.64 -22.42 9.52
C ALA A 367 35.51 -21.60 8.89
N ALA A 368 35.78 -20.36 8.48
CA ALA A 368 34.80 -19.51 7.80
C ALA A 368 34.30 -20.14 6.48
N ALA A 369 35.12 -20.96 5.81
CA ALA A 369 34.75 -21.63 4.57
C ALA A 369 33.57 -22.61 4.70
N ASP A 370 33.20 -23.01 5.93
CA ASP A 370 32.00 -23.82 6.18
C ASP A 370 30.69 -23.10 5.79
N GLN A 371 30.71 -21.76 5.75
CA GLN A 371 29.56 -20.94 5.37
C GLN A 371 29.36 -20.81 3.85
N LEU A 372 30.34 -21.27 3.05
CA LEU A 372 30.27 -21.22 1.59
C LEU A 372 29.26 -22.23 1.04
N ILE A 373 28.65 -21.89 -0.09
CA ILE A 373 27.84 -22.85 -0.87
C ILE A 373 28.66 -24.07 -1.30
N PRO A 374 28.03 -25.25 -1.50
CA PRO A 374 28.75 -26.52 -1.72
C PRO A 374 29.82 -26.47 -2.82
N ALA A 375 29.52 -25.84 -3.96
CA ALA A 375 30.47 -25.72 -5.08
C ALA A 375 31.74 -24.90 -4.72
N LEU A 376 31.59 -23.82 -3.95
CA LEU A 376 32.71 -22.99 -3.51
C LEU A 376 33.45 -23.62 -2.33
N ARG A 377 32.73 -24.37 -1.48
CA ARG A 377 33.33 -25.14 -0.39
C ARG A 377 34.28 -26.22 -0.91
N THR A 378 33.92 -26.96 -1.96
CA THR A 378 34.82 -27.92 -2.60
C THR A 378 36.13 -27.26 -3.06
N ARG A 379 36.03 -26.07 -3.67
CA ARG A 379 37.21 -25.29 -4.06
C ARG A 379 38.02 -24.80 -2.85
N ALA A 380 37.35 -24.39 -1.77
CA ALA A 380 37.98 -23.95 -0.53
C ALA A 380 38.68 -25.10 0.23
N VAL A 381 38.24 -26.35 0.09
CA VAL A 381 38.94 -27.52 0.63
C VAL A 381 40.35 -27.61 0.03
N GLU A 382 40.49 -27.41 -1.28
CA GLU A 382 41.76 -27.48 -1.98
C GLU A 382 42.68 -26.29 -1.69
N THR A 383 42.12 -25.08 -1.53
CA THR A 383 42.90 -23.84 -1.41
C THR A 383 43.11 -23.34 0.02
N LEU A 384 42.16 -23.57 0.92
CA LEU A 384 42.18 -23.14 2.32
C LEU A 384 42.33 -24.29 3.33
N GLY A 385 42.16 -25.55 2.89
CA GLY A 385 42.20 -26.72 3.78
C GLY A 385 40.93 -26.93 4.61
N ALA A 386 39.77 -26.49 4.10
CA ALA A 386 38.46 -26.68 4.74
C ALA A 386 38.03 -28.16 4.79
N ALA A 387 37.05 -28.51 5.63
CA ALA A 387 36.53 -29.88 5.72
C ALA A 387 35.55 -30.21 4.57
N PRO A 388 35.63 -31.42 3.96
CA PRO A 388 34.77 -31.82 2.85
C PRO A 388 33.29 -31.86 3.24
N ALA A 389 32.41 -31.41 2.34
CA ALA A 389 30.96 -31.39 2.56
C ALA A 389 30.37 -32.81 2.48
N THR A 390 29.54 -33.19 3.45
CA THR A 390 28.79 -34.45 3.45
C THR A 390 27.49 -34.25 2.65
N ALA A 391 27.41 -34.78 1.43
CA ALA A 391 26.21 -34.69 0.62
C ALA A 391 25.19 -35.76 1.03
N ALA A 392 24.15 -35.39 1.76
CA ALA A 392 22.97 -36.24 1.91
C ALA A 392 22.10 -36.07 0.66
N SER A 393 22.02 -37.12 -0.16
CA SER A 393 21.08 -37.20 -1.28
C SER A 393 19.66 -37.37 -0.73
N MET A 394 18.93 -36.27 -0.62
CA MET A 394 17.49 -36.29 -0.36
C MET A 394 16.75 -36.18 -1.69
N VAL A 395 15.80 -37.07 -1.95
CA VAL A 395 14.86 -36.96 -3.07
C VAL A 395 14.12 -35.62 -2.93
N TYR A 396 14.16 -34.80 -3.97
CA TYR A 396 13.49 -33.51 -3.97
C TYR A 396 11.97 -33.69 -3.96
N GLU A 397 11.30 -33.09 -2.99
CA GLU A 397 9.84 -32.97 -2.92
C GLU A 397 9.46 -31.49 -3.03
N GLU A 398 8.55 -31.18 -3.95
CA GLU A 398 8.07 -29.82 -4.15
C GLU A 398 7.20 -29.39 -2.97
N MET A 399 7.58 -28.32 -2.29
CA MET A 399 6.79 -27.77 -1.18
C MET A 399 5.91 -26.63 -1.67
N LEU A 400 4.60 -26.90 -1.75
CA LEU A 400 3.57 -25.93 -2.07
C LEU A 400 2.68 -25.67 -0.83
N PRO A 401 2.08 -24.47 -0.71
CA PRO A 401 1.13 -24.22 0.37
C PRO A 401 -0.08 -25.15 0.26
N PRO A 402 -0.77 -25.44 1.38
CA PRO A 402 -2.03 -26.16 1.33
C PRO A 402 -3.05 -25.39 0.48
N VAL A 403 -3.81 -26.11 -0.34
CA VAL A 403 -4.89 -25.51 -1.14
C VAL A 403 -5.92 -24.89 -0.18
N PRO A 404 -6.21 -23.57 -0.30
CA PRO A 404 -7.25 -22.94 0.51
C PRO A 404 -8.60 -23.63 0.30
N ALA A 405 -9.16 -24.18 1.37
CA ALA A 405 -10.46 -24.85 1.32
C ALA A 405 -11.59 -23.80 1.41
N PRO A 406 -12.60 -23.83 0.53
CA PRO A 406 -13.74 -22.94 0.64
C PRO A 406 -14.51 -23.23 1.94
N VAL A 407 -14.89 -22.17 2.64
CA VAL A 407 -15.61 -22.29 3.93
C VAL A 407 -17.10 -22.13 3.67
N ARG A 408 -17.92 -23.02 4.25
CA ARG A 408 -19.38 -22.88 4.20
C ARG A 408 -19.78 -21.59 4.92
N LEU A 409 -20.63 -20.79 4.29
CA LEU A 409 -21.14 -19.58 4.92
C LEU A 409 -22.06 -19.97 6.09
N ALA A 410 -21.83 -19.35 7.25
CA ALA A 410 -22.74 -19.45 8.39
C ALA A 410 -24.12 -18.88 8.03
N PRO A 411 -25.22 -19.39 8.62
CA PRO A 411 -26.55 -18.81 8.42
C PRO A 411 -26.58 -17.34 8.87
N ALA A 412 -27.53 -16.57 8.34
CA ALA A 412 -27.76 -15.20 8.77
C ALA A 412 -28.04 -15.12 10.29
N PRO A 413 -27.61 -14.03 10.98
CA PRO A 413 -27.82 -13.83 12.41
C PRO A 413 -29.23 -14.19 12.86
N GLU A 414 -29.34 -14.98 13.92
CA GLU A 414 -30.63 -15.49 14.39
C GLU A 414 -31.45 -14.40 15.09
N SER A 415 -30.77 -13.43 15.69
CA SER A 415 -31.38 -12.31 16.42
C SER A 415 -31.05 -10.94 15.81
N ALA A 416 -31.94 -9.97 16.03
CA ALA A 416 -31.72 -8.59 15.59
C ALA A 416 -30.52 -7.93 16.29
N VAL A 417 -30.21 -8.33 17.53
CA VAL A 417 -29.06 -7.83 18.30
C VAL A 417 -27.75 -8.29 17.70
N GLU A 418 -27.62 -9.60 17.42
CA GLU A 418 -26.45 -10.18 16.75
C GLU A 418 -26.23 -9.51 15.38
N LEU A 419 -27.30 -9.31 14.61
CA LEU A 419 -27.22 -8.57 13.35
C LEU A 419 -26.71 -7.14 13.53
N ALA A 420 -27.20 -6.42 14.54
CA ALA A 420 -26.76 -5.06 14.82
C ALA A 420 -25.28 -5.01 15.20
N GLU A 421 -24.78 -5.97 16.00
CA GLU A 421 -23.36 -6.09 16.32
C GLU A 421 -22.51 -6.30 15.07
N GLU A 422 -22.89 -7.21 14.18
CA GLU A 422 -22.18 -7.47 12.92
C GLU A 422 -22.17 -6.25 11.99
N LEU A 423 -23.31 -5.58 11.82
CA LEU A 423 -23.41 -4.35 11.03
C LEU A 423 -22.57 -3.23 11.64
N GLY A 424 -22.51 -3.13 12.98
CA GLY A 424 -21.66 -2.18 13.69
C GLY A 424 -20.18 -2.37 13.36
N VAL A 425 -19.70 -3.61 13.27
CA VAL A 425 -18.32 -3.94 12.87
C VAL A 425 -18.10 -3.61 11.40
N LEU A 426 -18.97 -4.09 10.51
CA LEU A 426 -18.87 -3.84 9.06
C LEU A 426 -18.84 -2.34 8.70
N LEU A 427 -19.54 -1.50 9.45
CA LEU A 427 -19.57 -0.06 9.21
C LEU A 427 -18.39 0.70 9.83
N ALA A 428 -17.60 0.05 10.69
CA ALA A 428 -16.44 0.63 11.37
C ALA A 428 -15.09 0.15 10.80
N THR A 429 -15.06 -0.99 10.10
CA THR A 429 -13.85 -1.60 9.53
C THR A 429 -14.02 -1.88 8.03
N GLU A 430 -12.92 -2.06 7.30
CA GLU A 430 -12.96 -2.62 5.95
C GLU A 430 -13.43 -4.09 6.02
N GLY A 431 -14.70 -4.34 5.68
CA GLY A 431 -15.39 -5.59 5.96
C GLY A 431 -14.97 -6.78 5.09
N ASP A 432 -15.25 -7.98 5.59
CA ASP A 432 -15.18 -9.23 4.84
C ASP A 432 -16.48 -9.46 4.04
N VAL A 433 -16.35 -10.00 2.82
CA VAL A 433 -17.46 -10.25 1.90
C VAL A 433 -18.45 -11.25 2.51
N THR A 434 -17.95 -12.24 3.26
CA THR A 434 -18.81 -13.26 3.87
C THR A 434 -19.71 -12.65 4.94
N VAL A 435 -19.15 -11.81 5.81
CA VAL A 435 -19.88 -11.09 6.85
C VAL A 435 -20.85 -10.10 6.22
N PHE A 436 -20.44 -9.40 5.15
CA PHE A 436 -21.33 -8.50 4.40
C PHE A 436 -22.56 -9.22 3.83
N GLU A 437 -22.38 -10.34 3.10
CA GLU A 437 -23.50 -11.07 2.51
C GLU A 437 -24.42 -11.67 3.57
N ARG A 438 -23.85 -12.15 4.67
CA ARG A 438 -24.60 -12.70 5.81
C ARG A 438 -25.42 -11.62 6.52
N ALA A 439 -24.84 -10.45 6.77
CA ALA A 439 -25.52 -9.32 7.38
C ALA A 439 -26.61 -8.75 6.45
N LEU A 440 -26.36 -8.71 5.14
CA LEU A 440 -27.34 -8.25 4.14
C LEU A 440 -28.58 -9.18 4.10
N ASP A 441 -28.39 -10.50 4.10
CA ASP A 441 -29.49 -11.48 4.19
C ASP A 441 -30.23 -11.39 5.55
N GLY A 442 -29.48 -11.23 6.64
CA GLY A 442 -30.03 -11.03 7.98
C GLY A 442 -30.91 -9.79 8.06
N LEU A 443 -30.47 -8.67 7.50
CA LEU A 443 -31.22 -7.41 7.47
C LEU A 443 -32.58 -7.59 6.79
N VAL A 444 -32.60 -8.29 5.66
CA VAL A 444 -33.83 -8.59 4.91
C VAL A 444 -34.77 -9.50 5.70
N ARG A 445 -34.25 -10.59 6.27
CA ARG A 445 -35.03 -11.54 7.08
C ARG A 445 -35.67 -10.88 8.29
N HIS A 446 -34.89 -10.12 9.04
CA HIS A 446 -35.37 -9.46 10.26
C HIS A 446 -36.36 -8.34 9.94
N ALA A 447 -36.13 -7.57 8.87
CA ALA A 447 -37.07 -6.55 8.42
C ALA A 447 -38.42 -7.15 7.97
N HIS A 448 -38.42 -8.34 7.40
CA HIS A 448 -39.64 -9.05 7.01
C HIS A 448 -40.39 -9.66 8.21
N ARG A 449 -39.67 -10.21 9.21
CA ARG A 449 -40.28 -10.84 10.39
C ARG A 449 -40.85 -9.82 11.36
N ASP A 450 -40.01 -8.87 11.79
CA ASP A 450 -40.37 -7.85 12.76
C ASP A 450 -39.47 -6.61 12.59
N ARG A 451 -40.00 -5.63 11.86
CA ARG A 451 -39.30 -4.38 11.59
C ARG A 451 -39.02 -3.59 12.86
N ASP A 452 -39.94 -3.59 13.83
CA ASP A 452 -39.82 -2.74 15.01
C ASP A 452 -38.73 -3.25 15.94
N VAL A 453 -38.66 -4.56 16.17
CA VAL A 453 -37.57 -5.20 16.93
C VAL A 453 -36.22 -4.98 16.24
N LEU A 454 -36.17 -5.07 14.91
CA LEU A 454 -34.95 -4.76 14.16
C LEU A 454 -34.51 -3.31 14.35
N LEU A 455 -35.43 -2.35 14.25
CA LEU A 455 -35.13 -0.93 14.42
C LEU A 455 -34.65 -0.61 15.84
N GLU A 456 -35.22 -1.24 16.86
CA GLU A 456 -34.77 -1.12 18.25
C GLU A 456 -33.32 -1.59 18.40
N ALA A 457 -32.99 -2.78 17.89
CA ALA A 457 -31.64 -3.34 17.96
C ALA A 457 -30.61 -2.52 17.17
N LEU A 458 -31.01 -1.94 16.01
CA LEU A 458 -30.14 -1.11 15.18
C LEU A 458 -29.89 0.30 15.74
N GLY A 459 -30.66 0.74 16.72
CA GLY A 459 -30.58 2.09 17.30
C GLY A 459 -29.14 2.56 17.62
N PRO A 460 -28.33 1.78 18.36
CA PRO A 460 -26.94 2.14 18.70
C PRO A 460 -26.00 2.22 17.49
N VAL A 461 -26.23 1.39 16.47
CA VAL A 461 -25.41 1.34 15.24
C VAL A 461 -25.72 2.57 14.39
N VAL A 462 -27.01 2.84 14.20
CA VAL A 462 -27.46 3.92 13.35
C VAL A 462 -27.18 5.29 13.96
N ALA A 463 -27.27 5.45 15.28
CA ALA A 463 -26.99 6.73 15.96
C ALA A 463 -25.60 7.32 15.64
N ARG A 464 -24.65 6.49 15.18
CA ARG A 464 -23.30 6.91 14.79
C ARG A 464 -23.17 7.30 13.31
N ARG A 465 -24.21 7.13 12.50
CA ARG A 465 -24.18 7.38 11.05
C ARG A 465 -24.49 8.84 10.75
N TRP A 466 -23.83 9.36 9.72
CA TRP A 466 -23.94 10.76 9.32
C TRP A 466 -25.37 11.15 8.92
N TRP A 467 -26.20 10.21 8.45
CA TRP A 467 -27.58 10.47 8.01
C TRP A 467 -28.64 10.27 9.11
N ALA A 468 -28.26 9.79 10.30
CA ALA A 468 -29.21 9.37 11.34
C ALA A 468 -29.81 10.53 12.15
N GLY A 469 -29.05 11.62 12.32
CA GLY A 469 -29.52 12.79 13.06
C GLY A 469 -30.50 13.63 12.24
N ASP A 470 -31.58 14.11 12.88
CA ASP A 470 -32.41 15.22 12.37
C ASP A 470 -31.77 16.59 12.65
N ALA A 471 -30.47 16.59 12.93
CA ALA A 471 -29.65 17.75 13.15
C ALA A 471 -29.81 18.75 11.99
N PRO A 472 -30.26 19.98 12.24
CA PRO A 472 -30.26 21.04 11.24
C PRO A 472 -28.85 21.11 10.64
N GLY A 473 -28.76 21.05 9.31
CA GLY A 473 -27.61 21.38 8.48
C GLY A 473 -26.42 20.40 8.38
N HIS A 474 -26.72 19.10 8.30
CA HIS A 474 -26.17 18.45 7.11
C HIS A 474 -26.70 19.22 5.88
N VAL A 475 -25.79 19.74 5.04
CA VAL A 475 -26.13 20.56 3.85
C VAL A 475 -27.04 19.79 2.86
N GLN A 476 -27.23 18.49 3.07
CA GLN A 476 -28.08 17.62 2.25
C GLN A 476 -28.92 16.71 3.16
N ARG A 477 -30.24 16.64 2.90
CA ARG A 477 -31.10 15.60 3.50
C ARG A 477 -30.59 14.22 3.02
N PRO A 478 -30.69 13.13 3.80
CA PRO A 478 -30.26 11.80 3.35
C PRO A 478 -30.88 11.43 2.01
N ASP A 479 -32.18 11.71 1.85
CA ASP A 479 -32.88 11.56 0.58
C ASP A 479 -32.23 12.34 -0.58
N ASP A 480 -31.89 13.62 -0.36
CA ASP A 480 -31.20 14.44 -1.37
C ASP A 480 -29.79 13.93 -1.67
N HIS A 481 -29.10 13.35 -0.67
CA HIS A 481 -27.77 12.80 -0.84
C HIS A 481 -27.80 11.58 -1.74
N PHE A 482 -28.69 10.62 -1.47
CA PHE A 482 -28.84 9.43 -2.30
C PHE A 482 -29.46 9.74 -3.68
N SER A 483 -30.28 10.81 -3.78
CA SER A 483 -30.87 11.25 -5.06
C SER A 483 -29.89 12.04 -5.94
N ARG A 484 -28.97 12.84 -5.36
CA ARG A 484 -27.99 13.65 -6.11
C ARG A 484 -26.70 12.89 -6.39
N SER A 485 -26.29 12.00 -5.49
CA SER A 485 -25.07 11.21 -5.61
C SER A 485 -25.31 9.90 -6.35
N HIS A 486 -25.91 9.94 -7.56
CA HIS A 486 -26.02 8.78 -8.46
C HIS A 486 -24.65 8.30 -9.03
N HIS A 487 -23.61 8.41 -8.20
CA HIS A 487 -22.30 7.80 -8.32
C HIS A 487 -22.37 6.40 -7.71
N SER A 488 -21.46 5.50 -8.10
CA SER A 488 -21.45 4.17 -7.49
C SER A 488 -21.12 4.23 -6.01
N PHE A 489 -21.53 3.20 -5.26
CA PHE A 489 -21.34 3.20 -3.81
C PHE A 489 -19.86 3.23 -3.40
N GLY A 490 -18.96 2.68 -4.23
CA GLY A 490 -17.52 2.68 -3.98
C GLY A 490 -17.05 1.86 -2.77
N SER A 491 -17.97 1.34 -1.95
CA SER A 491 -17.72 0.43 -0.83
C SER A 491 -18.98 -0.35 -0.45
N GLY A 492 -18.82 -1.49 0.24
CA GLY A 492 -19.95 -2.25 0.79
C GLY A 492 -20.62 -1.52 1.95
N SER A 493 -19.81 -0.86 2.79
CA SER A 493 -20.28 -0.04 3.93
C SER A 493 -21.25 1.07 3.52
N TYR A 494 -20.96 1.77 2.41
CA TYR A 494 -21.83 2.84 1.91
C TYR A 494 -23.12 2.29 1.25
N GLY A 495 -23.07 1.07 0.72
CA GLY A 495 -24.27 0.34 0.31
C GLY A 495 -25.19 -0.03 1.48
N LEU A 496 -24.61 -0.42 2.63
CA LEU A 496 -25.36 -0.68 3.86
C LEU A 496 -26.01 0.59 4.43
N ASP A 497 -25.36 1.76 4.30
CA ASP A 497 -25.93 3.04 4.70
C ASP A 497 -27.26 3.33 4.00
N LEU A 498 -27.38 3.04 2.70
CA LEU A 498 -28.64 3.21 1.97
C LEU A 498 -29.76 2.35 2.58
N LEU A 499 -29.46 1.08 2.89
CA LEU A 499 -30.44 0.13 3.42
C LEU A 499 -30.91 0.53 4.82
N LEU A 500 -29.97 0.91 5.69
CA LEU A 500 -30.27 1.37 7.04
C LEU A 500 -31.04 2.69 7.05
N ALA A 501 -30.67 3.65 6.19
CA ALA A 501 -31.39 4.90 6.02
C ALA A 501 -32.82 4.67 5.49
N THR A 502 -32.99 3.65 4.64
CA THR A 502 -34.31 3.26 4.13
C THR A 502 -35.19 2.65 5.22
N LEU A 503 -34.64 1.78 6.07
CA LEU A 503 -35.37 1.17 7.18
C LEU A 503 -35.89 2.20 8.19
N LEU A 504 -35.20 3.33 8.35
CA LEU A 504 -35.61 4.45 9.21
C LEU A 504 -36.37 5.56 8.46
N ASP A 505 -36.89 5.25 7.28
CA ASP A 505 -37.72 6.16 6.48
C ASP A 505 -37.01 7.47 6.05
N LYS A 506 -35.68 7.55 6.14
CA LYS A 506 -34.88 8.74 5.79
C LYS A 506 -34.73 8.93 4.26
N VAL A 507 -35.02 7.90 3.47
CA VAL A 507 -34.96 7.92 1.99
C VAL A 507 -36.34 7.60 1.41
N ARG A 508 -36.92 8.51 0.63
CA ARG A 508 -38.27 8.40 0.07
C ARG A 508 -38.36 7.26 -0.94
N THR A 509 -39.52 6.62 -1.00
CA THR A 509 -39.80 5.54 -1.99
C THR A 509 -39.59 5.99 -3.44
N VAL A 510 -39.86 7.26 -3.77
CA VAL A 510 -39.61 7.80 -5.11
C VAL A 510 -38.11 7.79 -5.45
N THR A 511 -37.24 8.15 -4.51
CA THR A 511 -35.78 8.15 -4.69
C THR A 511 -35.27 6.72 -4.89
N LEU A 512 -35.78 5.78 -4.09
CA LEU A 512 -35.45 4.35 -4.23
C LEU A 512 -35.90 3.79 -5.58
N HIS A 513 -37.13 4.11 -5.99
CA HIS A 513 -37.68 3.69 -7.28
C HIS A 513 -36.89 4.30 -8.45
N GLU A 514 -36.50 5.57 -8.36
CA GLU A 514 -35.65 6.21 -9.35
C GLU A 514 -34.27 5.55 -9.44
N GLY A 515 -33.68 5.14 -8.31
CA GLY A 515 -32.43 4.38 -8.28
C GLY A 515 -32.53 3.04 -9.00
N VAL A 516 -33.62 2.29 -8.77
CA VAL A 516 -33.92 1.03 -9.48
C VAL A 516 -34.14 1.24 -10.98
N GLN A 517 -34.91 2.26 -11.36
CA GLN A 517 -35.32 2.49 -12.75
C GLN A 517 -34.23 3.14 -13.61
N ARG A 518 -33.53 4.14 -13.07
CA ARG A 518 -32.59 4.92 -13.87
C ARG A 518 -31.27 4.18 -14.07
N GLY A 519 -30.93 3.25 -13.17
CA GLY A 519 -29.62 2.60 -13.14
C GLY A 519 -28.50 3.64 -13.19
N ARG A 520 -27.25 3.19 -13.30
CA ARG A 520 -26.14 4.15 -13.38
C ARG A 520 -26.07 4.78 -14.78
N ARG A 521 -26.36 6.08 -14.88
CA ARG A 521 -26.05 6.94 -16.05
C ARG A 521 -24.70 7.63 -15.86
N GLY A 522 -23.61 6.86 -15.80
CA GLY A 522 -22.26 7.38 -15.56
C GLY A 522 -21.29 6.96 -16.66
N GLN A 523 -20.18 7.70 -16.79
CA GLN A 523 -19.08 7.41 -17.72
C GLN A 523 -18.64 5.93 -17.60
N GLU A 524 -18.56 5.23 -18.73
CA GLU A 524 -18.19 3.81 -18.82
C GLU A 524 -16.66 3.66 -18.60
N CYS A 525 -16.28 3.03 -17.49
CA CYS A 525 -14.90 2.58 -17.21
C CYS A 525 -14.88 1.05 -17.14
N GLY A 526 -13.70 0.40 -17.27
CA GLY A 526 -13.59 -1.07 -17.28
C GLY A 526 -14.24 -1.78 -16.09
N HIS A 527 -14.28 -1.13 -14.92
CA HIS A 527 -14.88 -1.64 -13.68
C HIS A 527 -16.39 -1.42 -13.57
N SER A 528 -16.95 -0.53 -14.39
CA SER A 528 -18.32 -0.04 -14.21
C SER A 528 -19.36 -1.16 -14.27
N ALA A 529 -19.13 -2.22 -15.06
CA ALA A 529 -20.03 -3.36 -15.17
C ALA A 529 -20.21 -4.13 -13.84
N LEU A 530 -19.10 -4.45 -13.16
CA LEU A 530 -19.11 -5.15 -11.86
C LEU A 530 -19.80 -4.32 -10.79
N THR A 531 -19.49 -3.03 -10.80
CA THR A 531 -20.05 -2.05 -9.89
C THR A 531 -21.56 -1.87 -10.10
N ARG A 532 -22.03 -1.81 -11.35
CA ARG A 532 -23.45 -1.66 -11.68
C ARG A 532 -24.29 -2.84 -11.20
N ALA A 533 -23.80 -4.07 -11.37
CA ALA A 533 -24.47 -5.26 -10.87
C ALA A 533 -24.60 -5.23 -9.33
N PHE A 534 -23.52 -4.86 -8.64
CA PHE A 534 -23.51 -4.70 -7.18
C PHE A 534 -24.52 -3.64 -6.71
N ASP A 535 -24.45 -2.44 -7.28
CA ASP A 535 -25.30 -1.32 -6.89
C ASP A 535 -26.78 -1.60 -7.17
N ALA A 536 -27.09 -2.19 -8.32
CA ALA A 536 -28.46 -2.50 -8.74
C ALA A 536 -29.16 -3.43 -7.74
N ARG A 537 -28.44 -4.43 -7.24
CA ARG A 537 -28.95 -5.33 -6.20
C ARG A 537 -29.28 -4.56 -4.92
N LEU A 538 -28.38 -3.68 -4.45
CA LEU A 538 -28.62 -2.92 -3.22
C LEU A 538 -29.76 -1.91 -3.36
N TRP A 539 -29.88 -1.24 -4.51
CA TRP A 539 -31.01 -0.36 -4.80
C TRP A 539 -32.35 -1.11 -4.81
N GLU A 540 -32.39 -2.28 -5.44
CA GLU A 540 -33.60 -3.11 -5.44
C GLU A 540 -33.95 -3.59 -4.03
N VAL A 541 -32.98 -4.08 -3.26
CA VAL A 541 -33.22 -4.50 -1.87
C VAL A 541 -33.74 -3.32 -1.04
N ALA A 542 -33.13 -2.14 -1.14
CA ALA A 542 -33.59 -0.94 -0.44
C ALA A 542 -35.04 -0.60 -0.81
N TYR A 543 -35.36 -0.57 -2.11
CA TYR A 543 -36.73 -0.35 -2.57
C TYR A 543 -37.72 -1.38 -2.01
N ARG A 544 -37.35 -2.68 -2.03
CA ARG A 544 -38.20 -3.77 -1.55
C ARG A 544 -38.42 -3.73 -0.04
N LEU A 545 -37.41 -3.36 0.76
CA LEU A 545 -37.57 -3.17 2.21
C LEU A 545 -38.70 -2.20 2.56
N ARG A 546 -38.98 -1.22 1.70
CA ARG A 546 -40.04 -0.21 1.91
C ARG A 546 -41.36 -0.56 1.24
N ALA A 547 -41.33 -1.10 0.02
CA ALA A 547 -42.52 -1.32 -0.79
C ALA A 547 -43.17 -2.70 -0.55
N GLU A 548 -42.37 -3.76 -0.52
CA GLU A 548 -42.84 -5.14 -0.41
C GLU A 548 -41.68 -6.01 0.14
N PRO A 549 -41.54 -6.10 1.48
CA PRO A 549 -40.38 -6.72 2.13
C PRO A 549 -40.17 -8.18 1.74
N LEU A 550 -38.93 -8.51 1.37
CA LEU A 550 -38.53 -9.86 0.94
C LEU A 550 -38.36 -10.79 2.15
N PRO A 551 -38.76 -12.07 2.08
CA PRO A 551 -38.57 -13.00 3.19
C PRO A 551 -37.10 -13.32 3.50
N PHE A 552 -36.24 -13.36 2.48
CA PHE A 552 -34.78 -13.55 2.52
C PHE A 552 -34.20 -13.36 1.12
N LEU A 553 -32.88 -13.24 0.97
CA LEU A 553 -32.25 -13.10 -0.35
C LEU A 553 -32.02 -14.45 -1.03
N LEU A 554 -32.27 -14.50 -2.34
CA LEU A 554 -31.99 -15.67 -3.17
C LEU A 554 -30.48 -15.81 -3.44
N SER A 555 -29.75 -14.70 -3.52
CA SER A 555 -28.34 -14.70 -3.93
C SER A 555 -27.32 -14.88 -2.81
N THR A 556 -27.75 -15.02 -1.55
CA THR A 556 -26.84 -15.26 -0.41
C THR A 556 -25.95 -16.48 -0.69
N PRO A 557 -24.62 -16.35 -0.70
CA PRO A 557 -23.77 -17.45 -1.13
C PRO A 557 -23.78 -18.61 -0.13
N SER A 558 -23.58 -19.83 -0.60
CA SER A 558 -23.38 -21.03 0.23
C SER A 558 -21.94 -21.14 0.74
N TRP A 559 -20.99 -20.51 0.03
CA TRP A 559 -19.55 -20.58 0.30
C TRP A 559 -18.92 -19.20 0.39
N SER A 560 -17.80 -19.11 1.12
CA SER A 560 -17.01 -17.88 1.28
C SER A 560 -16.52 -17.28 -0.03
N THR A 561 -16.41 -18.09 -1.09
CA THR A 561 -16.03 -17.66 -2.43
C THR A 561 -17.11 -16.88 -3.18
N GLY A 562 -18.34 -16.85 -2.65
CA GLY A 562 -19.52 -16.28 -3.33
C GLY A 562 -20.34 -17.32 -4.09
N LEU A 563 -19.93 -18.59 -4.15
CA LEU A 563 -20.69 -19.65 -4.80
C LEU A 563 -21.98 -19.99 -4.06
N LEU A 564 -23.01 -20.35 -4.84
CA LEU A 564 -24.31 -20.80 -4.37
C LEU A 564 -24.57 -22.23 -4.87
N GLU A 565 -24.98 -23.12 -3.97
CA GLU A 565 -25.37 -24.48 -4.36
C GLU A 565 -26.69 -24.49 -5.14
N PRO A 566 -26.79 -25.25 -6.25
CA PRO A 566 -28.00 -25.31 -7.07
C PRO A 566 -29.25 -25.71 -6.27
N ASP A 567 -29.13 -26.74 -5.43
CA ASP A 567 -30.24 -27.22 -4.61
C ASP A 567 -30.72 -26.20 -3.57
N GLU A 568 -29.81 -25.37 -3.05
CA GLU A 568 -30.18 -24.29 -2.13
C GLU A 568 -30.97 -23.20 -2.84
N LEU A 569 -30.58 -22.83 -4.07
CA LEU A 569 -31.35 -21.86 -4.86
C LEU A 569 -32.74 -22.39 -5.21
N VAL A 570 -32.85 -23.68 -5.58
CA VAL A 570 -34.14 -24.34 -5.80
C VAL A 570 -35.01 -24.31 -4.55
N ALA A 571 -34.44 -24.66 -3.39
CA ALA A 571 -35.16 -24.64 -2.12
C ALA A 571 -35.64 -23.23 -1.73
N ARG A 572 -34.84 -22.19 -2.02
CA ARG A 572 -35.19 -20.79 -1.81
C ARG A 572 -36.32 -20.33 -2.73
N LEU A 573 -36.28 -20.70 -4.02
CA LEU A 573 -37.37 -20.41 -4.97
C LEU A 573 -38.68 -21.10 -4.57
N ASP A 574 -38.61 -22.36 -4.13
CA ASP A 574 -39.78 -23.10 -3.66
C ASP A 574 -40.39 -22.48 -2.39
N ALA A 575 -39.54 -21.97 -1.49
CA ALA A 575 -40.00 -21.21 -0.33
C ALA A 575 -40.68 -19.88 -0.72
N TYR A 576 -40.13 -19.14 -1.68
CA TYR A 576 -40.79 -17.95 -2.26
C TYR A 576 -42.17 -18.29 -2.85
N ARG A 577 -42.25 -19.38 -3.63
CA ARG A 577 -43.50 -19.90 -4.21
C ARG A 577 -44.53 -20.21 -3.12
N ARG A 578 -44.14 -20.92 -2.06
CA ARG A 578 -45.05 -21.26 -0.94
C ARG A 578 -45.54 -20.02 -0.19
N LEU A 579 -44.70 -19.00 -0.05
CA LEU A 579 -45.05 -17.75 0.63
C LEU A 579 -45.82 -16.77 -0.27
N GLY A 580 -45.95 -17.06 -1.57
CA GLY A 580 -46.53 -16.14 -2.56
C GLY A 580 -45.74 -14.85 -2.72
N ALA A 581 -44.45 -14.85 -2.35
CA ALA A 581 -43.58 -13.68 -2.39
C ALA A 581 -43.05 -13.42 -3.80
N ARG A 582 -43.03 -12.15 -4.24
CA ARG A 582 -42.44 -11.78 -5.52
C ARG A 582 -40.91 -11.81 -5.47
N VAL A 583 -40.30 -12.43 -6.46
CA VAL A 583 -38.85 -12.47 -6.64
C VAL A 583 -38.32 -11.12 -7.13
N SER A 584 -37.22 -10.68 -6.54
CA SER A 584 -36.43 -9.52 -6.92
C SER A 584 -35.54 -9.84 -8.13
N GLU A 585 -35.57 -9.01 -9.18
CA GLU A 585 -34.91 -9.30 -10.46
C GLU A 585 -33.38 -9.20 -10.37
N ALA A 586 -32.84 -8.17 -9.71
CA ALA A 586 -31.40 -7.98 -9.54
C ALA A 586 -30.82 -8.99 -8.53
N ASP A 587 -31.55 -9.31 -7.46
CA ASP A 587 -31.13 -10.36 -6.54
C ASP A 587 -31.16 -11.76 -7.20
N PHE A 588 -32.20 -12.08 -7.98
CA PHE A 588 -32.23 -13.34 -8.73
C PHE A 588 -31.15 -13.41 -9.81
N ALA A 589 -30.89 -12.30 -10.52
CA ALA A 589 -29.77 -12.21 -11.46
C ALA A 589 -28.43 -12.50 -10.77
N GLN A 590 -28.20 -11.92 -9.59
CA GLN A 590 -27.00 -12.21 -8.79
C GLN A 590 -26.95 -13.69 -8.36
N ALA A 591 -28.08 -14.30 -8.02
CA ALA A 591 -28.16 -15.72 -7.68
C ALA A 591 -27.80 -16.63 -8.88
N LEU A 592 -28.26 -16.30 -10.09
CA LEU A 592 -27.89 -17.02 -11.31
C LEU A 592 -26.38 -16.90 -11.62
N LEU A 593 -25.74 -15.76 -11.34
CA LEU A 593 -24.28 -15.63 -11.52
C LEU A 593 -23.47 -16.42 -10.49
N ARG A 594 -24.04 -16.69 -9.31
CA ARG A 594 -23.38 -17.40 -8.20
C ARG A 594 -23.64 -18.90 -8.21
N VAL A 595 -24.73 -19.35 -8.82
CA VAL A 595 -25.10 -20.77 -8.78
C VAL A 595 -24.04 -21.62 -9.47
N ARG A 596 -23.52 -22.62 -8.76
CA ARG A 596 -22.46 -23.51 -9.26
C ARG A 596 -22.96 -24.28 -10.49
N ARG A 597 -22.15 -24.30 -11.55
CA ARG A 597 -22.48 -24.99 -12.81
C ARG A 597 -21.45 -26.03 -13.22
N GLU A 598 -20.27 -26.03 -12.61
CA GLU A 598 -19.21 -26.97 -12.98
C GLU A 598 -19.58 -28.44 -12.72
N ASP A 599 -20.31 -28.74 -11.64
CA ASP A 599 -20.88 -30.07 -11.40
C ASP A 599 -22.14 -30.28 -12.24
N ARG A 600 -21.96 -30.81 -13.46
CA ARG A 600 -23.03 -31.05 -14.42
C ARG A 600 -24.08 -32.04 -13.92
N GLY A 601 -23.68 -33.00 -13.07
CA GLY A 601 -24.60 -33.98 -12.50
C GLY A 601 -25.57 -33.30 -11.53
N ALA A 602 -25.01 -32.58 -10.55
CA ALA A 602 -25.80 -31.81 -9.58
C ALA A 602 -26.63 -30.71 -10.26
N ALA A 603 -26.07 -30.00 -11.25
CA ALA A 603 -26.77 -28.96 -11.99
C ALA A 603 -27.97 -29.51 -12.78
N THR A 604 -27.86 -30.70 -13.38
CA THR A 604 -28.98 -31.33 -14.12
C THR A 604 -30.12 -31.73 -13.19
N VAL A 605 -29.80 -32.37 -12.06
CA VAL A 605 -30.80 -32.76 -11.06
C VAL A 605 -31.50 -31.53 -10.47
N ALA A 606 -30.74 -30.48 -10.14
CA ALA A 606 -31.32 -29.23 -9.66
C ALA A 606 -32.17 -28.53 -10.72
N ALA A 607 -31.82 -28.61 -12.00
CA ALA A 607 -32.61 -28.06 -13.09
C ALA A 607 -33.99 -28.73 -13.21
N GLU A 608 -34.05 -30.06 -13.17
CA GLU A 608 -35.33 -30.81 -13.18
C GLU A 608 -36.22 -30.39 -12.00
N ARG A 609 -35.64 -30.25 -10.81
CA ARG A 609 -36.34 -29.79 -9.61
C ARG A 609 -36.81 -28.34 -9.73
N ALA A 610 -36.00 -27.46 -10.33
CA ALA A 610 -36.35 -26.07 -10.57
C ALA A 610 -37.53 -25.95 -11.55
N GLU A 611 -37.52 -26.74 -12.62
CA GLU A 611 -38.60 -26.78 -13.61
C GLU A 611 -39.91 -27.30 -13.00
N ALA A 612 -39.84 -28.31 -12.13
CA ALA A 612 -40.98 -28.87 -11.41
C ALA A 612 -41.67 -27.87 -10.46
N LEU A 613 -41.03 -26.73 -10.12
CA LEU A 613 -41.67 -25.67 -9.33
C LEU A 613 -42.83 -24.99 -10.08
N GLY A 614 -42.84 -25.04 -11.42
CA GLY A 614 -43.87 -24.42 -12.27
C GLY A 614 -43.89 -22.89 -12.20
N THR A 615 -42.76 -22.26 -11.88
CA THR A 615 -42.60 -20.79 -11.80
C THR A 615 -41.71 -20.29 -12.94
N ALA A 616 -41.86 -19.02 -13.34
CA ALA A 616 -41.04 -18.43 -14.39
C ALA A 616 -39.55 -18.42 -14.02
N GLU A 617 -39.25 -18.14 -12.75
CA GLU A 617 -37.90 -18.16 -12.18
C GLU A 617 -37.33 -19.58 -12.13
N GLY A 618 -38.15 -20.58 -11.79
CA GLY A 618 -37.76 -21.99 -11.84
C GLY A 618 -37.38 -22.46 -13.25
N THR A 619 -38.20 -22.14 -14.26
CA THR A 619 -37.89 -22.43 -15.67
C THR A 619 -36.61 -21.72 -16.12
N ARG A 620 -36.41 -20.46 -15.70
CA ARG A 620 -35.21 -19.70 -16.05
C ARG A 620 -33.95 -20.28 -15.39
N LEU A 621 -34.02 -20.70 -14.13
CA LEU A 621 -32.93 -21.40 -13.45
C LEU A 621 -32.60 -22.73 -14.12
N ALA A 622 -33.61 -23.53 -14.47
CA ALA A 622 -33.43 -24.81 -15.15
C ALA A 622 -32.69 -24.61 -16.49
N ARG A 623 -33.11 -23.62 -17.29
CA ARG A 623 -32.43 -23.27 -18.55
C ARG A 623 -30.98 -22.84 -18.31
N TRP A 624 -30.74 -22.02 -17.28
CA TRP A 624 -29.40 -21.56 -16.93
C TRP A 624 -28.46 -22.72 -16.54
N LEU A 625 -28.91 -23.62 -15.66
CA LEU A 625 -28.14 -24.78 -15.20
C LEU A 625 -27.85 -25.78 -16.33
N THR A 626 -28.80 -25.99 -17.24
CA THR A 626 -28.65 -26.93 -18.37
C THR A 626 -27.90 -26.34 -19.56
N SER A 627 -27.84 -25.02 -19.70
CA SER A 627 -27.08 -24.36 -20.77
C SER A 627 -25.63 -24.85 -20.81
N GLU A 628 -25.07 -24.91 -22.03
CA GLU A 628 -23.67 -25.29 -22.25
C GLU A 628 -22.74 -24.44 -21.38
N ASN A 629 -21.61 -25.03 -20.97
CA ASN A 629 -20.69 -24.39 -20.04
C ASN A 629 -20.32 -22.98 -20.52
N PRO A 630 -20.07 -22.03 -19.59
CA PRO A 630 -19.60 -20.70 -19.96
C PRO A 630 -18.40 -20.80 -20.89
N THR A 631 -18.58 -20.49 -22.17
CA THR A 631 -17.45 -20.32 -23.06
C THR A 631 -16.66 -19.12 -22.56
N LEU A 632 -15.36 -19.28 -22.35
CA LEU A 632 -14.51 -18.12 -22.12
C LEU A 632 -14.70 -17.16 -23.29
N PRO A 633 -14.94 -15.86 -23.05
CA PRO A 633 -15.10 -14.92 -24.15
C PRO A 633 -13.85 -14.94 -25.01
N LEU A 634 -14.03 -14.71 -26.31
CA LEU A 634 -12.91 -14.51 -27.22
C LEU A 634 -12.00 -13.43 -26.64
N SER A 635 -10.76 -13.80 -26.35
CA SER A 635 -9.78 -12.88 -25.79
C SER A 635 -8.81 -12.42 -26.87
N ARG A 636 -8.48 -11.13 -26.84
CA ARG A 636 -7.51 -10.53 -27.75
C ARG A 636 -6.46 -9.76 -26.96
N ARG A 637 -5.19 -10.05 -27.20
CA ARG A 637 -4.08 -9.23 -26.68
C ARG A 637 -4.06 -7.89 -27.38
N ARG A 638 -3.87 -6.83 -26.61
CA ARG A 638 -3.63 -5.49 -27.13
C ARG A 638 -2.47 -4.84 -26.40
N THR A 639 -1.58 -4.23 -27.15
CA THR A 639 -0.41 -3.52 -26.61
C THR A 639 -0.59 -2.03 -26.83
N ALA A 640 -0.34 -1.20 -25.81
CA ALA A 640 -0.09 0.22 -26.00
C ALA A 640 1.11 0.67 -25.17
N GLY A 641 2.08 1.26 -25.87
CA GLY A 641 3.41 1.49 -25.30
C GLY A 641 4.01 0.17 -24.82
N VAL A 642 4.44 0.14 -23.56
CA VAL A 642 5.01 -1.06 -22.91
C VAL A 642 3.97 -1.95 -22.23
N ARG A 643 2.68 -1.55 -22.24
CA ARG A 643 1.62 -2.25 -21.54
C ARG A 643 0.91 -3.23 -22.47
N VAL A 644 0.79 -4.48 -22.05
CA VAL A 644 -0.02 -5.53 -22.66
C VAL A 644 -1.26 -5.71 -21.80
N VAL A 645 -2.41 -5.77 -22.43
CA VAL A 645 -3.73 -5.91 -21.79
C VAL A 645 -4.56 -6.90 -22.60
N VAL A 646 -5.61 -7.43 -21.98
CA VAL A 646 -6.55 -8.36 -22.59
C VAL A 646 -7.87 -7.65 -22.84
N GLU A 647 -8.33 -7.70 -24.08
CA GLU A 647 -9.70 -7.36 -24.44
C GLU A 647 -10.53 -8.64 -24.49
N LEU A 648 -11.77 -8.56 -24.02
CA LEU A 648 -12.72 -9.67 -24.07
C LEU A 648 -13.86 -9.30 -25.01
N GLY A 649 -14.27 -10.26 -25.84
CA GLY A 649 -15.48 -10.16 -26.65
C GLY A 649 -16.76 -10.16 -25.81
N GLU A 650 -17.89 -10.01 -26.49
CA GLU A 650 -19.20 -10.09 -25.86
C GLU A 650 -19.54 -11.49 -25.37
N LEU A 651 -20.34 -11.56 -24.31
CA LEU A 651 -20.92 -12.77 -23.74
C LEU A 651 -22.44 -12.69 -23.85
N LEU A 652 -22.98 -13.39 -24.85
CA LEU A 652 -24.41 -13.35 -25.19
C LEU A 652 -25.29 -13.94 -24.08
N ASP A 653 -24.79 -14.95 -23.36
CA ASP A 653 -25.47 -15.58 -22.21
C ASP A 653 -25.72 -14.61 -21.05
N LEU A 654 -24.96 -13.51 -20.97
CA LEU A 654 -25.17 -12.42 -20.01
C LEU A 654 -25.92 -11.22 -20.59
N GLN A 655 -26.15 -11.18 -21.91
CA GLN A 655 -26.99 -10.16 -22.55
C GLN A 655 -28.47 -10.54 -22.54
N GLU A 656 -28.75 -11.83 -22.68
CA GLU A 656 -30.10 -12.36 -22.79
C GLU A 656 -30.71 -12.63 -21.40
N ASP A 657 -31.97 -12.27 -21.21
CA ASP A 657 -32.75 -12.46 -19.97
C ASP A 657 -32.23 -11.79 -18.68
N PHE A 658 -31.07 -11.13 -18.65
CA PHE A 658 -30.57 -10.39 -17.49
C PHE A 658 -31.14 -8.96 -17.38
N PRO A 659 -31.25 -8.37 -16.16
CA PRO A 659 -31.57 -6.96 -16.00
C PRO A 659 -30.50 -6.05 -16.64
N ALA A 660 -30.89 -4.84 -17.06
CA ALA A 660 -30.03 -3.94 -17.84
C ALA A 660 -28.66 -3.65 -17.20
N GLU A 661 -28.61 -3.55 -15.88
CA GLU A 661 -27.36 -3.30 -15.13
C GLU A 661 -26.41 -4.52 -15.15
N PHE A 662 -26.95 -5.74 -15.20
CA PHE A 662 -26.17 -6.98 -15.29
C PHE A 662 -25.70 -7.28 -16.71
N ARG A 663 -26.46 -6.85 -17.74
CA ARG A 663 -26.03 -6.97 -19.14
C ARG A 663 -24.69 -6.28 -19.40
N ALA A 664 -24.32 -5.28 -18.62
CA ALA A 664 -22.99 -4.65 -18.73
C ALA A 664 -21.83 -5.65 -18.49
N LEU A 665 -22.05 -6.72 -17.72
CA LEU A 665 -21.04 -7.75 -17.45
C LEU A 665 -20.67 -8.55 -18.72
N GLY A 666 -21.64 -8.75 -19.61
CA GLY A 666 -21.42 -9.43 -20.89
C GLY A 666 -21.02 -8.52 -22.05
N LYS A 667 -20.91 -7.21 -21.84
CA LYS A 667 -20.40 -6.31 -22.89
C LYS A 667 -18.89 -6.53 -23.10
N PRO A 668 -18.37 -6.24 -24.30
CA PRO A 668 -16.94 -6.32 -24.56
C PRO A 668 -16.12 -5.50 -23.57
N VAL A 669 -15.00 -6.06 -23.10
CA VAL A 669 -14.03 -5.34 -22.27
C VAL A 669 -12.98 -4.74 -23.20
N THR A 670 -12.98 -3.42 -23.33
CA THR A 670 -12.02 -2.70 -24.17
C THR A 670 -10.87 -2.13 -23.32
N ALA A 671 -9.64 -2.27 -23.81
CA ALA A 671 -8.43 -1.90 -23.08
C ALA A 671 -8.17 -0.38 -23.01
N TYR A 672 -8.78 0.39 -23.93
CA TYR A 672 -8.56 1.84 -24.09
C TYR A 672 -9.89 2.56 -24.32
N GLY A 673 -10.73 2.59 -23.30
CA GLY A 673 -11.74 3.64 -23.20
C GLY A 673 -11.05 4.96 -22.84
N ASP A 674 -11.58 6.09 -23.30
CA ASP A 674 -10.97 7.43 -23.19
C ASP A 674 -10.63 7.89 -21.76
N ARG A 675 -11.03 7.14 -20.70
CA ARG A 675 -10.83 7.47 -19.28
C ARG A 675 -10.68 6.20 -18.43
N TRP A 676 -9.46 5.92 -17.94
CA TRP A 676 -9.21 4.80 -17.00
C TRP A 676 -9.19 5.23 -15.53
N TYR A 677 -9.09 6.53 -15.24
CA TYR A 677 -9.23 7.03 -13.87
C TYR A 677 -10.71 6.97 -13.47
N CYS A 678 -11.05 6.07 -12.55
CA CYS A 678 -12.43 5.81 -12.15
C CYS A 678 -12.58 6.08 -10.65
N TYR A 679 -13.51 6.96 -10.27
CA TYR A 679 -13.78 7.36 -8.89
C TYR A 679 -14.49 6.29 -8.06
N HIS A 680 -14.83 5.14 -8.66
CA HIS A 680 -15.42 3.96 -8.00
C HIS A 680 -14.38 2.94 -7.55
N TRP A 681 -13.10 3.31 -7.67
CA TRP A 681 -11.98 2.44 -7.40
C TRP A 681 -11.56 2.54 -5.94
N THR A 682 -11.86 1.51 -5.16
CA THR A 682 -11.32 1.28 -3.81
C THR A 682 -10.85 -0.17 -3.71
N GLN A 683 -9.85 -0.43 -2.87
CA GLN A 683 -9.40 -1.81 -2.60
C GLN A 683 -10.51 -2.66 -1.97
N GLU A 684 -11.41 -2.04 -1.19
CA GLU A 684 -12.56 -2.71 -0.57
C GLU A 684 -13.46 -3.39 -1.62
N MET A 685 -13.74 -2.72 -2.74
CA MET A 685 -14.63 -3.25 -3.78
C MET A 685 -14.09 -4.46 -4.53
N GLN A 686 -12.77 -4.65 -4.58
CA GLN A 686 -12.15 -5.75 -5.34
C GLN A 686 -12.59 -7.12 -4.81
N ARG A 687 -12.78 -7.23 -3.49
CA ARG A 687 -13.21 -8.49 -2.85
C ARG A 687 -14.63 -8.85 -3.26
N HIS A 688 -15.53 -7.87 -3.31
CA HIS A 688 -16.92 -8.07 -3.72
C HIS A 688 -17.04 -8.48 -5.19
N TRP A 689 -16.15 -8.02 -6.08
CA TRP A 689 -16.22 -8.34 -7.51
C TRP A 689 -16.05 -9.83 -7.81
N LEU A 690 -15.18 -10.51 -7.06
CA LEU A 690 -14.98 -11.96 -7.20
C LEU A 690 -16.22 -12.73 -6.72
N ALA A 691 -16.85 -12.28 -5.64
CA ALA A 691 -18.10 -12.86 -5.16
C ALA A 691 -19.32 -12.56 -6.05
N ILE A 692 -19.25 -11.59 -6.97
CA ILE A 692 -20.29 -11.38 -7.98
C ILE A 692 -20.21 -12.44 -9.08
N LEU A 693 -18.98 -12.87 -9.42
CA LEU A 693 -18.66 -13.79 -10.52
C LEU A 693 -17.73 -14.94 -10.07
N PRO A 694 -18.15 -15.78 -9.10
CA PRO A 694 -17.24 -16.70 -8.43
C PRO A 694 -16.63 -17.79 -9.33
N GLU A 695 -17.33 -18.24 -10.38
CA GLU A 695 -16.83 -19.19 -11.40
C GLU A 695 -16.22 -18.49 -12.65
N ARG A 696 -16.17 -17.15 -12.67
CA ARG A 696 -15.71 -16.38 -13.85
C ARG A 696 -14.59 -15.42 -13.50
N ARG A 697 -13.60 -15.89 -12.75
CA ARG A 697 -12.41 -15.10 -12.36
C ARG A 697 -11.73 -14.40 -13.54
N GLU A 698 -11.73 -15.02 -14.72
CA GLU A 698 -11.15 -14.42 -15.93
C GLU A 698 -11.80 -13.09 -16.32
N LEU A 699 -13.13 -12.98 -16.18
CA LEU A 699 -13.85 -11.74 -16.48
C LEU A 699 -13.49 -10.61 -15.51
N VAL A 700 -13.19 -10.96 -14.26
CA VAL A 700 -12.73 -10.03 -13.25
C VAL A 700 -11.28 -9.66 -13.52
N ALA A 701 -10.42 -10.64 -13.77
CA ALA A 701 -9.00 -10.46 -14.09
C ALA A 701 -8.82 -9.51 -15.29
N ALA A 702 -9.53 -9.72 -16.40
CA ALA A 702 -9.43 -8.86 -17.59
C ALA A 702 -9.76 -7.39 -17.33
N ARG A 703 -10.65 -7.12 -16.37
CA ARG A 703 -10.98 -5.75 -15.95
C ARG A 703 -9.90 -5.16 -15.03
N LEU A 704 -9.19 -6.00 -14.28
CA LEU A 704 -8.12 -5.63 -13.34
C LEU A 704 -6.72 -5.55 -13.95
N VAL A 705 -6.45 -6.18 -15.11
CA VAL A 705 -5.08 -6.28 -15.69
C VAL A 705 -4.40 -4.93 -15.75
N ARG A 706 -5.14 -3.88 -16.14
CA ARG A 706 -4.55 -2.54 -16.26
C ARG A 706 -4.17 -1.96 -14.90
N ASP A 707 -4.96 -2.16 -13.85
CA ASP A 707 -4.64 -1.64 -12.53
C ASP A 707 -3.46 -2.40 -11.92
N VAL A 708 -3.45 -3.74 -12.06
CA VAL A 708 -2.31 -4.56 -11.64
C VAL A 708 -1.04 -4.17 -12.42
N SER A 709 -1.16 -3.87 -13.72
CA SER A 709 -0.01 -3.40 -14.50
C SER A 709 0.54 -2.04 -14.02
N ALA A 710 -0.28 -1.21 -13.40
CA ALA A 710 0.16 0.06 -12.81
C ALA A 710 1.10 -0.15 -11.61
N ALA A 711 1.01 -1.30 -10.91
CA ALA A 711 1.98 -1.66 -9.86
C ALA A 711 3.38 -1.93 -10.41
N ALA A 712 3.50 -2.39 -11.66
CA ALA A 712 4.78 -2.59 -12.33
C ALA A 712 5.31 -1.30 -12.99
N LEU A 713 4.41 -0.53 -13.59
CA LEU A 713 4.72 0.57 -14.52
C LEU A 713 4.67 1.97 -13.91
N ASP A 714 3.65 2.27 -13.10
CA ASP A 714 3.22 3.64 -12.76
C ASP A 714 3.44 3.99 -11.27
N ASP A 715 4.26 3.22 -10.54
CA ASP A 715 4.53 3.42 -9.09
C ASP A 715 3.27 3.38 -8.21
N THR A 716 2.26 2.62 -8.65
CA THR A 716 1.03 2.43 -7.88
C THR A 716 1.22 1.35 -6.82
N ARG A 717 0.86 1.65 -5.58
CA ARG A 717 1.00 0.75 -4.43
C ARG A 717 -0.29 0.00 -4.14
N GLY A 718 -0.19 -1.31 -3.90
CA GLY A 718 -1.29 -2.15 -3.42
C GLY A 718 -2.24 -2.65 -4.50
N ALA A 719 -2.00 -2.36 -5.79
CA ALA A 719 -2.88 -2.83 -6.87
C ALA A 719 -2.78 -4.35 -7.11
N ALA A 720 -1.71 -5.02 -6.65
CA ALA A 720 -1.57 -6.47 -6.76
C ALA A 720 -2.12 -7.23 -5.53
N SER A 721 -2.64 -6.53 -4.51
CA SER A 721 -3.21 -7.14 -3.30
C SER A 721 -4.43 -8.05 -3.56
N VAL A 722 -5.10 -7.90 -4.72
CA VAL A 722 -6.21 -8.74 -5.17
C VAL A 722 -5.78 -10.12 -5.66
N LEU A 723 -4.50 -10.32 -6.00
CA LEU A 723 -4.04 -11.54 -6.67
C LEU A 723 -4.27 -12.82 -5.85
N PRO A 724 -4.07 -12.87 -4.52
CA PRO A 724 -4.40 -14.06 -3.72
C PRO A 724 -5.88 -14.43 -3.81
N LEU A 725 -6.78 -13.43 -3.71
CA LEU A 725 -8.22 -13.66 -3.85
C LEU A 725 -8.59 -14.15 -5.25
N LEU A 726 -7.92 -13.64 -6.30
CA LEU A 726 -8.10 -14.10 -7.67
C LEU A 726 -7.63 -15.55 -7.86
N ALA A 727 -6.55 -15.96 -7.17
CA ALA A 727 -6.04 -17.32 -7.17
C ALA A 727 -6.98 -18.30 -6.45
N GLU A 728 -7.60 -17.86 -5.35
CA GLU A 728 -8.56 -18.64 -4.55
C GLU A 728 -9.94 -18.76 -5.19
N SER A 729 -10.33 -17.82 -6.05
CA SER A 729 -11.62 -17.84 -6.77
C SER A 729 -11.72 -19.03 -7.72
N GLU A 730 -12.94 -19.45 -8.08
CA GLU A 730 -13.17 -20.60 -8.96
C GLU A 730 -13.17 -20.22 -10.46
N GLY A 731 -13.28 -21.22 -11.33
CA GLY A 731 -13.27 -21.06 -12.79
C GLY A 731 -11.88 -21.12 -13.42
N VAL A 732 -11.79 -20.93 -14.73
CA VAL A 732 -10.51 -21.09 -15.45
C VAL A 732 -9.54 -19.93 -15.15
N ALA A 733 -8.32 -20.26 -14.75
CA ALA A 733 -7.19 -19.33 -14.71
C ALA A 733 -6.66 -19.13 -16.14
N GLY A 734 -7.29 -18.22 -16.88
CA GLY A 734 -6.98 -17.97 -18.28
C GLY A 734 -5.85 -16.95 -18.47
N GLN A 735 -5.87 -16.31 -19.64
CA GLN A 735 -4.83 -15.39 -20.05
C GLN A 735 -4.75 -14.10 -19.22
N ALA A 736 -5.87 -13.48 -18.85
CA ALA A 736 -5.84 -12.26 -18.07
C ALA A 736 -5.35 -12.52 -16.64
N THR A 737 -5.70 -13.66 -16.06
CA THR A 737 -5.24 -14.12 -14.74
C THR A 737 -3.72 -14.27 -14.71
N HIS A 738 -3.15 -14.97 -15.70
CA HIS A 738 -1.71 -15.13 -15.84
C HIS A 738 -0.99 -13.80 -16.14
N LEU A 739 -1.62 -12.90 -16.90
CA LEU A 739 -1.05 -11.58 -17.18
C LEU A 739 -1.07 -10.66 -15.94
N CYS A 740 -2.13 -10.69 -15.14
CA CYS A 740 -2.18 -10.06 -13.82
C CYS A 740 -1.04 -10.57 -12.93
N LEU A 741 -0.86 -11.89 -12.88
CA LEU A 741 0.21 -12.52 -12.11
C LEU A 741 1.61 -12.07 -12.60
N ALA A 742 1.83 -12.06 -13.92
CA ALA A 742 3.09 -11.61 -14.52
C ALA A 742 3.44 -10.16 -14.17
N TYR A 743 2.44 -9.26 -14.17
CA TYR A 743 2.62 -7.87 -13.73
C TYR A 743 2.90 -7.77 -12.23
N GLY A 744 2.17 -8.52 -11.40
CA GLY A 744 2.39 -8.57 -9.95
C GLY A 744 3.81 -9.03 -9.58
N LEU A 745 4.32 -10.07 -10.24
CA LEU A 745 5.70 -10.55 -10.05
C LEU A 745 6.75 -9.50 -10.46
N GLY A 746 6.39 -8.54 -11.32
CA GLY A 746 7.20 -7.41 -11.73
C GLY A 746 6.96 -6.11 -10.97
N ALA A 747 6.10 -6.12 -9.95
CA ALA A 747 5.66 -4.93 -9.23
C ALA A 747 6.81 -4.18 -8.56
N ARG A 748 6.68 -2.86 -8.47
CA ARG A 748 7.72 -1.98 -7.91
C ARG A 748 7.85 -2.14 -6.39
N HIS A 749 6.74 -2.33 -5.68
CA HIS A 749 6.73 -2.46 -4.23
C HIS A 749 6.83 -3.94 -3.77
N PRO A 750 7.59 -4.24 -2.70
CA PRO A 750 7.75 -5.61 -2.20
C PRO A 750 6.45 -6.31 -1.81
N GLU A 751 5.51 -5.60 -1.18
CA GLU A 751 4.23 -6.16 -0.76
C GLU A 751 3.35 -6.62 -1.93
N ASP A 752 3.37 -5.90 -3.05
CA ASP A 752 2.67 -6.28 -4.28
C ASP A 752 3.32 -7.51 -4.93
N ARG A 753 4.65 -7.62 -4.86
CA ARG A 753 5.37 -8.82 -5.33
C ARG A 753 5.05 -10.03 -4.46
N LEU A 754 4.97 -9.84 -3.14
CA LEU A 754 4.63 -10.92 -2.22
C LEU A 754 3.22 -11.46 -2.48
N ALA A 755 2.22 -10.58 -2.64
CA ALA A 755 0.86 -10.98 -2.99
C ALA A 755 0.79 -11.76 -4.33
N ALA A 756 1.65 -11.40 -5.29
CA ALA A 756 1.78 -12.14 -6.54
C ALA A 756 2.45 -13.52 -6.34
N VAL A 757 3.45 -13.64 -5.47
CA VAL A 757 4.07 -14.92 -5.13
C VAL A 757 3.07 -15.84 -4.44
N ASP A 758 2.29 -15.33 -3.48
CA ASP A 758 1.24 -16.10 -2.80
C ASP A 758 0.20 -16.63 -3.82
N ALA A 759 -0.26 -15.77 -4.72
CA ALA A 759 -1.18 -16.14 -5.79
C ALA A 759 -0.60 -17.21 -6.74
N LEU A 760 0.68 -17.09 -7.11
CA LEU A 760 1.39 -18.09 -7.93
C LEU A 760 1.40 -19.45 -7.24
N LEU A 761 1.76 -19.47 -5.95
CA LEU A 761 1.87 -20.71 -5.17
C LEU A 761 0.51 -21.37 -4.97
N VAL A 762 -0.56 -20.59 -4.73
CA VAL A 762 -1.93 -21.10 -4.63
C VAL A 762 -2.40 -21.69 -5.96
N LEU A 763 -2.17 -21.01 -7.09
CA LEU A 763 -2.53 -21.54 -8.41
C LEU A 763 -1.76 -22.82 -8.75
N ALA A 764 -0.47 -22.89 -8.37
CA ALA A 764 0.35 -24.09 -8.53
C ALA A 764 -0.19 -25.26 -7.67
N ALA A 765 -0.49 -25.01 -6.39
CA ALA A 765 -1.05 -26.01 -5.49
C ALA A 765 -2.41 -26.56 -5.97
N ARG A 766 -3.21 -25.70 -6.62
CA ARG A 766 -4.51 -26.07 -7.22
C ARG A 766 -4.38 -26.78 -8.57
N GLY A 767 -3.18 -26.88 -9.15
CA GLY A 767 -2.97 -27.40 -10.50
C GLY A 767 -3.57 -26.53 -11.61
N GLN A 768 -3.78 -25.23 -11.32
CA GLN A 768 -4.43 -24.26 -12.22
C GLN A 768 -3.43 -23.27 -12.84
N LEU A 769 -2.14 -23.41 -12.54
CA LEU A 769 -1.07 -22.59 -13.10
C LEU A 769 -0.56 -23.14 -14.43
N ASP A 770 -0.73 -22.38 -15.51
CA ASP A 770 -0.10 -22.63 -16.82
C ASP A 770 1.29 -22.00 -16.81
N VAL A 771 2.29 -22.80 -16.40
CA VAL A 771 3.69 -22.35 -16.26
C VAL A 771 4.31 -21.92 -17.59
N ASP A 772 3.91 -22.55 -18.69
CA ASP A 772 4.40 -22.25 -20.03
C ASP A 772 3.92 -20.86 -20.48
N ARG A 773 2.62 -20.59 -20.28
CA ARG A 773 2.01 -19.29 -20.60
C ARG A 773 2.55 -18.18 -19.72
N LEU A 774 2.64 -18.40 -18.40
CA LEU A 774 3.19 -17.40 -17.49
C LEU A 774 4.62 -17.06 -17.87
N GLY A 775 5.45 -18.08 -18.19
CA GLY A 775 6.82 -17.86 -18.63
C GLY A 775 6.91 -17.11 -19.96
N ALA A 776 6.04 -17.42 -20.92
CA ALA A 776 5.96 -16.69 -22.19
C ALA A 776 5.54 -15.21 -21.99
N ASP A 777 4.55 -14.97 -21.13
CA ASP A 777 4.08 -13.62 -20.77
C ASP A 777 5.18 -12.82 -20.08
N LEU A 778 5.89 -13.41 -19.10
CA LEU A 778 7.03 -12.78 -18.45
C LEU A 778 8.16 -12.47 -19.43
N GLY A 779 8.44 -13.37 -20.38
CA GLY A 779 9.40 -13.13 -21.45
C GLY A 779 9.03 -11.92 -22.32
N GLU A 780 7.76 -11.82 -22.74
CA GLU A 780 7.25 -10.65 -23.49
C GLU A 780 7.31 -9.35 -22.68
N LEU A 781 6.88 -9.37 -21.42
CA LEU A 781 6.85 -8.19 -20.56
C LEU A 781 8.25 -7.69 -20.20
N VAL A 782 9.22 -8.59 -20.04
CA VAL A 782 10.62 -8.20 -19.83
C VAL A 782 11.23 -7.62 -21.10
N ARG A 783 10.94 -8.18 -22.29
CA ARG A 783 11.43 -7.65 -23.58
C ARG A 783 10.89 -6.25 -23.87
N SER A 784 9.60 -6.03 -23.63
CA SER A 784 8.95 -4.72 -23.77
C SER A 784 9.36 -3.71 -22.70
N GLY A 785 10.04 -4.16 -21.63
CA GLY A 785 10.49 -3.32 -20.53
C GLY A 785 9.42 -3.00 -19.48
N ALA A 786 8.24 -3.61 -19.60
CA ALA A 786 7.12 -3.49 -18.67
C ALA A 786 7.44 -4.12 -17.31
N VAL A 787 8.19 -5.22 -17.32
CA VAL A 787 8.72 -5.89 -16.12
C VAL A 787 10.24 -5.76 -16.10
N LYS A 788 10.81 -5.38 -14.95
CA LYS A 788 12.27 -5.29 -14.79
C LYS A 788 12.84 -6.67 -14.40
N PRO A 789 13.89 -7.18 -15.08
CA PRO A 789 14.51 -8.47 -14.75
C PRO A 789 14.90 -8.61 -13.28
N SER A 790 15.40 -7.54 -12.66
CA SER A 790 15.82 -7.55 -11.25
C SER A 790 14.66 -7.75 -10.28
N ARG A 791 13.48 -7.20 -10.58
CA ARG A 791 12.27 -7.35 -9.75
C ARG A 791 11.70 -8.77 -9.91
N LEU A 792 11.65 -9.26 -11.14
CA LEU A 792 11.24 -10.63 -11.41
C LEU A 792 12.17 -11.64 -10.71
N ALA A 793 13.49 -11.41 -10.75
CA ALA A 793 14.47 -12.25 -10.06
C ALA A 793 14.32 -12.25 -8.54
N GLU A 794 13.73 -11.21 -7.96
CA GLU A 794 13.39 -11.16 -6.54
C GLU A 794 12.16 -12.02 -6.25
N SER A 795 11.06 -11.82 -6.99
CA SER A 795 9.82 -12.59 -6.82
C SER A 795 10.02 -14.09 -7.01
N VAL A 796 10.72 -14.50 -8.07
CA VAL A 796 10.98 -15.93 -8.33
C VAL A 796 11.96 -16.53 -7.31
N ARG A 797 12.85 -15.73 -6.71
CA ARG A 797 13.70 -16.19 -5.60
C ARG A 797 12.87 -16.39 -4.34
N THR A 798 11.95 -15.47 -4.03
CA THR A 798 11.02 -15.62 -2.91
C THR A 798 10.17 -16.88 -3.07
N GLY A 799 9.61 -17.12 -4.26
CA GLY A 799 8.86 -18.36 -4.54
C GLY A 799 9.72 -19.62 -4.45
N ALA A 800 10.96 -19.61 -4.98
CA ALA A 800 11.86 -20.76 -4.86
C ALA A 800 12.26 -21.06 -3.39
N ALA A 801 12.38 -20.01 -2.57
CA ALA A 801 12.72 -20.12 -1.15
C ALA A 801 11.62 -20.81 -0.32
N THR A 802 10.36 -20.84 -0.78
CA THR A 802 9.29 -21.63 -0.13
C THR A 802 9.39 -23.13 -0.44
N GLY A 803 10.32 -23.53 -1.31
CA GLY A 803 10.48 -24.90 -1.78
C GLY A 803 9.74 -25.20 -3.09
N ALA A 804 9.25 -24.18 -3.82
CA ALA A 804 8.59 -24.33 -5.11
C ALA A 804 9.56 -24.34 -6.32
N ASN A 805 10.69 -25.07 -6.23
CA ASN A 805 11.77 -24.97 -7.22
C ASN A 805 11.39 -25.56 -8.59
N ALA A 806 10.63 -26.66 -8.66
CA ALA A 806 10.21 -27.23 -9.94
C ALA A 806 9.20 -26.31 -10.65
N THR A 807 8.28 -25.71 -9.90
CA THR A 807 7.30 -24.72 -10.42
C THR A 807 8.01 -23.49 -10.97
N ILE A 808 8.92 -22.91 -10.19
CA ILE A 808 9.69 -21.73 -10.60
C ILE A 808 10.61 -22.05 -11.79
N TRP A 809 11.24 -23.23 -11.81
CA TRP A 809 12.01 -23.68 -12.96
C TRP A 809 11.16 -23.79 -14.23
N GLY A 810 9.95 -24.36 -14.14
CA GLY A 810 9.00 -24.43 -15.26
C GLY A 810 8.75 -23.06 -15.89
N ILE A 811 8.42 -22.07 -15.07
CA ILE A 811 8.19 -20.69 -15.52
C ILE A 811 9.47 -20.07 -16.12
N LEU A 812 10.61 -20.22 -15.44
CA LEU A 812 11.88 -19.63 -15.87
C LEU A 812 12.39 -20.28 -17.16
N ARG A 813 12.14 -21.56 -17.43
CA ARG A 813 12.50 -22.22 -18.69
C ARG A 813 11.89 -21.49 -19.88
N HIS A 814 10.59 -21.19 -19.85
CA HIS A 814 9.91 -20.46 -20.94
C HIS A 814 10.32 -18.99 -21.00
N THR A 815 10.47 -18.35 -19.83
CA THR A 815 10.93 -16.95 -19.74
C THR A 815 12.33 -16.78 -20.34
N LEU A 816 13.27 -17.63 -19.94
CA LEU A 816 14.68 -17.55 -20.34
C LEU A 816 14.86 -17.92 -21.82
N ALA A 817 14.10 -18.88 -22.34
CA ALA A 817 14.17 -19.22 -23.77
C ALA A 817 13.89 -17.98 -24.65
N ALA A 818 12.88 -17.18 -24.31
CA ALA A 818 12.56 -15.94 -25.02
C ALA A 818 13.64 -14.85 -24.85
N LEU A 819 14.22 -14.71 -23.66
CA LEU A 819 15.22 -13.68 -23.37
C LEU A 819 16.61 -14.01 -23.91
N LEU A 820 16.98 -15.30 -23.97
CA LEU A 820 18.26 -15.74 -24.53
C LEU A 820 18.26 -15.66 -26.06
N ALA A 821 17.12 -15.88 -26.72
CA ALA A 821 16.98 -15.72 -28.18
C ALA A 821 17.38 -14.31 -28.64
N ASP A 822 16.98 -13.27 -27.90
CA ASP A 822 17.30 -11.87 -28.21
C ASP A 822 18.80 -11.54 -28.04
N LEU A 823 19.56 -12.37 -27.32
CA LEU A 823 21.01 -12.15 -27.16
C LEU A 823 21.81 -12.57 -28.39
N ASP A 824 21.23 -13.37 -29.29
CA ASP A 824 21.93 -13.92 -30.46
C ASP A 824 22.13 -12.89 -31.60
N GLY A 825 21.55 -11.69 -31.47
CA GLY A 825 21.75 -10.57 -32.40
C GLY A 825 22.89 -9.61 -32.04
N ASP A 826 23.28 -8.75 -33.00
CA ASP A 826 24.38 -7.78 -32.85
C ASP A 826 24.11 -6.66 -31.83
N ALA A 827 22.84 -6.36 -31.54
CA ALA A 827 22.45 -5.31 -30.61
C ALA A 827 22.29 -5.85 -29.18
N LYS A 828 22.93 -5.20 -28.19
CA LYS A 828 22.79 -5.58 -26.78
C LYS A 828 21.42 -5.15 -26.24
N PRO A 829 20.50 -6.08 -25.89
CA PRO A 829 19.16 -5.70 -25.49
C PRO A 829 19.14 -5.08 -24.10
N ALA A 830 18.17 -4.18 -23.84
CA ALA A 830 18.06 -3.45 -22.58
C ALA A 830 17.88 -4.39 -21.36
N HIS A 831 17.19 -5.52 -21.54
CA HIS A 831 16.95 -6.53 -20.51
C HIS A 831 18.18 -7.40 -20.18
N ALA A 832 19.28 -7.29 -20.95
CA ALA A 832 20.54 -7.98 -20.63
C ALA A 832 21.09 -7.59 -19.25
N ARG A 833 20.73 -6.40 -18.74
CA ARG A 833 20.99 -5.98 -17.36
C ARG A 833 19.97 -6.66 -16.42
N GLY A 834 20.46 -7.59 -15.60
CA GLY A 834 19.66 -8.34 -14.61
C GLY A 834 19.32 -9.77 -15.04
N LEU A 835 19.51 -10.14 -16.30
CA LEU A 835 19.32 -11.51 -16.79
C LEU A 835 20.23 -12.53 -16.08
N GLY A 836 21.43 -12.12 -15.66
CA GLY A 836 22.31 -12.95 -14.84
C GLY A 836 21.73 -13.31 -13.47
N ASP A 837 20.85 -12.48 -12.90
CA ASP A 837 20.16 -12.80 -11.64
C ASP A 837 19.03 -13.82 -11.85
N LEU A 838 18.31 -13.74 -12.98
CA LEU A 838 17.32 -14.75 -13.36
C LEU A 838 17.97 -16.11 -13.65
N LEU A 839 19.09 -16.12 -14.38
CA LEU A 839 19.86 -17.34 -14.63
C LEU A 839 20.40 -17.96 -13.34
N ALA A 840 20.77 -17.15 -12.34
CA ALA A 840 21.21 -17.65 -11.05
C ALA A 840 20.10 -18.39 -10.30
N VAL A 841 18.88 -17.82 -10.27
CA VAL A 841 17.72 -18.48 -9.64
C VAL A 841 17.32 -19.74 -10.42
N ALA A 842 17.36 -19.69 -11.75
CA ALA A 842 17.06 -20.86 -12.59
C ALA A 842 18.06 -22.00 -12.37
N ALA A 843 19.36 -21.69 -12.25
CA ALA A 843 20.40 -22.67 -11.94
C ALA A 843 20.15 -23.32 -10.58
N GLU A 844 19.88 -22.52 -9.55
CA GLU A 844 19.54 -23.02 -8.21
C GLU A 844 18.30 -23.92 -8.22
N CYS A 845 17.23 -23.49 -8.91
CA CYS A 845 16.01 -24.29 -9.02
C CYS A 845 16.28 -25.62 -9.72
N ALA A 846 17.02 -25.62 -10.84
CA ALA A 846 17.36 -26.83 -11.58
C ALA A 846 18.27 -27.79 -10.79
N GLU A 847 19.22 -27.26 -10.01
CA GLU A 847 20.08 -28.03 -9.11
C GLU A 847 19.26 -28.71 -8.01
N ARG A 848 18.36 -27.98 -7.35
CA ARG A 848 17.53 -28.50 -6.25
C ARG A 848 16.46 -29.46 -6.74
N SER A 849 15.75 -29.11 -7.82
CA SER A 849 14.64 -29.91 -8.33
C SER A 849 15.08 -31.10 -9.19
N GLY A 850 16.37 -31.24 -9.47
CA GLY A 850 16.88 -32.26 -10.38
C GLY A 850 16.42 -32.09 -11.83
N ALA A 851 16.05 -30.88 -12.25
CA ALA A 851 15.54 -30.66 -13.60
C ALA A 851 16.60 -30.95 -14.68
N ARG A 852 16.16 -31.52 -15.80
CA ARG A 852 17.01 -31.90 -16.95
C ARG A 852 16.40 -31.46 -18.27
N GLY A 853 17.22 -31.52 -19.32
CA GLY A 853 16.83 -31.24 -20.70
C GLY A 853 17.47 -29.98 -21.27
N GLU A 854 17.27 -29.78 -22.57
CA GLU A 854 17.88 -28.66 -23.29
C GLU A 854 17.07 -27.36 -23.10
N LEU A 855 17.79 -26.24 -22.98
CA LEU A 855 17.22 -24.90 -23.01
C LEU A 855 17.74 -24.19 -24.27
N PRO A 856 16.86 -23.76 -25.19
CA PRO A 856 17.27 -23.04 -26.39
C PRO A 856 18.15 -21.83 -26.06
N TYR A 857 19.18 -21.61 -26.88
CA TYR A 857 20.14 -20.49 -26.77
C TYR A 857 21.06 -20.47 -25.53
N LEU A 858 20.90 -21.40 -24.59
CA LEU A 858 21.75 -21.49 -23.39
C LEU A 858 23.20 -21.88 -23.72
N ALA A 859 23.39 -22.85 -24.62
CA ALA A 859 24.71 -23.35 -24.98
C ALA A 859 25.58 -22.26 -25.63
N GLN A 860 25.00 -21.47 -26.54
CA GLN A 860 25.70 -20.35 -27.19
C GLN A 860 26.06 -19.28 -26.16
N THR A 861 25.14 -18.96 -25.25
CA THR A 861 25.38 -17.98 -24.17
C THR A 861 26.49 -18.44 -23.22
N ALA A 862 26.51 -19.72 -22.85
CA ALA A 862 27.54 -20.32 -22.01
C ALA A 862 28.92 -20.39 -22.69
N ALA A 863 28.95 -20.49 -24.03
CA ALA A 863 30.18 -20.53 -24.84
C ALA A 863 30.84 -19.16 -25.05
N ARG A 864 30.14 -18.05 -24.75
CA ARG A 864 30.70 -16.70 -24.89
C ARG A 864 31.95 -16.53 -24.03
N SER A 865 32.92 -15.77 -24.55
CA SER A 865 34.12 -15.38 -23.82
C SER A 865 33.78 -14.36 -22.73
N GLY A 866 34.51 -14.43 -21.61
CA GLY A 866 34.34 -13.52 -20.48
C GLY A 866 33.80 -14.16 -19.20
N SER A 867 33.72 -13.34 -18.15
CA SER A 867 33.39 -13.70 -16.77
C SER A 867 32.20 -12.90 -16.22
N SER A 868 31.35 -12.37 -17.11
CA SER A 868 30.14 -11.66 -16.69
C SER A 868 29.20 -12.63 -15.95
N ARG A 869 28.43 -12.14 -14.96
CA ARG A 869 27.46 -12.94 -14.21
C ARG A 869 26.52 -13.73 -15.13
N LEU A 870 26.09 -13.12 -16.24
CA LEU A 870 25.28 -13.77 -17.27
C LEU A 870 25.96 -15.03 -17.83
N VAL A 871 27.23 -14.94 -18.21
CA VAL A 871 27.98 -16.07 -18.78
C VAL A 871 28.29 -17.12 -17.70
N THR A 872 28.70 -16.70 -16.50
CA THR A 872 28.99 -17.61 -15.39
C THR A 872 27.75 -18.41 -14.97
N GLN A 873 26.61 -17.75 -14.79
CA GLN A 873 25.37 -18.41 -14.39
C GLN A 873 24.76 -19.21 -15.54
N ALA A 874 24.95 -18.83 -16.81
CA ALA A 874 24.59 -19.67 -17.96
C ALA A 874 25.38 -20.99 -18.00
N ARG A 875 26.69 -20.96 -17.67
CA ARG A 875 27.50 -22.18 -17.55
C ARG A 875 27.02 -23.04 -16.37
N ARG A 876 26.75 -22.43 -15.22
CA ARG A 876 26.19 -23.13 -14.04
C ARG A 876 24.88 -23.84 -14.38
N LEU A 877 23.93 -23.13 -14.98
CA LEU A 877 22.65 -23.70 -15.40
C LEU A 877 22.85 -24.84 -16.41
N ARG A 878 23.73 -24.66 -17.41
CA ARG A 878 24.04 -25.73 -18.37
C ARG A 878 24.59 -26.98 -17.68
N SER A 879 25.50 -26.82 -16.72
CA SER A 879 26.03 -27.94 -15.94
C SER A 879 24.94 -28.63 -15.13
N ALA A 880 24.05 -27.88 -14.48
CA ALA A 880 22.92 -28.43 -13.72
C ALA A 880 21.96 -29.26 -14.59
N LEU A 881 21.70 -28.82 -15.83
CA LEU A 881 20.80 -29.52 -16.77
C LEU A 881 21.41 -30.77 -17.41
N VAL A 882 22.74 -30.88 -17.44
CA VAL A 882 23.48 -31.99 -18.06
C VAL A 882 23.95 -33.03 -17.05
N ALA A 883 24.16 -32.67 -15.78
CA ALA A 883 24.72 -33.56 -14.78
C ALA A 883 23.85 -34.83 -14.58
N GLU A 884 24.38 -35.99 -14.95
CA GLU A 884 23.85 -37.28 -14.50
C GLU A 884 24.02 -37.38 -12.98
N VAL A 885 22.97 -37.83 -12.28
CA VAL A 885 23.13 -38.26 -10.89
C VAL A 885 24.06 -39.48 -10.96
N ALA A 886 25.28 -39.35 -10.46
CA ALA A 886 26.13 -40.52 -10.21
C ALA A 886 25.33 -41.45 -9.29
N ALA A 887 24.90 -42.58 -9.86
CA ALA A 887 24.08 -43.59 -9.20
C ALA A 887 24.79 -44.23 -8.01
#